data_AF-A0A9P1CK26-F1
#
_entry.id   AF-A0A9P1CK26-F1
#
_cell.length_a   1.000
_cell.length_b   1.000
_cell.length_c   1.000
_cell.angle_alpha   90.00
_cell.angle_beta   90.00
_cell.angle_gamma   90.00
#
_symmetry.space_group_name_H-M   'P 1'
#
loop_
_entity.id
_entity.type
_entity.pdbx_description
1 polymer ?
#
loop_
_entity_poly.entity_id
_entity_poly.type
_entity_poly.pdbx_seq_one_letter_code
_entity_poly.pdbx_strand_id
1 'polypeptide(L)'
;MLYSTFKGGGGGYDQMQGQAFMPGKRKRLNVVAILLNASIPSIAFAMSGWAFRFSIHYEQPMLTWSLLVLGLLISMTSYVLGRCNRQVAGQPMWYTFFAISFALASLLGAALGDYLFHNTMEAAFNFQSMSSYSAVDPAKQKGQEIMDAGRVYFSSGSKLDLSKSMSFHNFEEYCVAPIVHGDIELASYDFWAVGTNCCNQRDGLFRCGEYANIHARSGLRYMDQERQQHFMSAVKQAEAAFGIKAKHPLLFTWLQDPLAMINTKVASAWHFYYVGVGTFFFTNLFGVIASCLGDAGSTKGVLTVVCTSEGQPSNLQPDATKASGEDVKFCDSLGPAFALWIGRAPVDDETGQPAQRASKTGSGARKTADRSSPGGCRAASKHVVAKCRLTKAGVSLAVWSPHVPFVEHLPSCVGGTRKPQDRSSPKTGRGNVQIDEGARRKAAGHSSAFPGLTSKKTDAQEDEQPAAPDCFAPRGGGGAMPGVVSAAEAFLQALTQGHHDGAENVGVDVVNHNGIRSRSLRAAHAFGKGDVLLSNAPEHVIRAADVHGRRFDGCQDDACKLALYIAETRAAGLKEASGSYWQKALETFPEFSDFEALGVPLAASEKALATLSQVPEFQTLVPFIQKTRGTMLSAVDVYNRSAEPHPALSFSEALWGRLVVETYAFANTACGLHLAPLASWVNHSLQPNVSYNCDVRGVTVSALQPLAPHSELQATYNKLGPLANFAKYGVIEDAGSTKPLSPSSCTRLQLSPQAKEPLLRAASKLASIHCQGSAPDSLSLPPAAQPLPALKPTPANPPAAEGLQWGSLPLQPMTQIPGISNLLYGPRTYIPLSPSAWDATLPMMFPTTAHMPQLDLVVLAGSPWRSAASATTSRSRDASFLT
;
A
#
# COMPACT_ATOMS: atom_id res chain seq x y z
N MET A 1 33.48 -1.71 -28.71
CA MET A 1 34.04 -1.13 -29.96
C MET A 1 34.49 0.30 -29.71
N LEU A 2 35.26 0.90 -30.62
CA LEU A 2 35.95 2.20 -30.48
C LEU A 2 37.08 2.23 -29.44
N TYR A 3 38.26 1.76 -29.85
CA TYR A 3 39.49 2.56 -29.83
C TYR A 3 40.47 1.93 -30.82
N SER A 4 40.87 2.68 -31.85
CA SER A 4 41.89 2.27 -32.81
C SER A 4 43.02 3.30 -32.90
N THR A 5 44.17 2.83 -33.35
CA THR A 5 45.21 3.61 -34.05
C THR A 5 45.76 4.86 -33.37
N PHE A 6 46.93 4.71 -32.76
CA PHE A 6 48.08 5.52 -33.18
C PHE A 6 49.33 4.64 -33.29
N LYS A 7 50.10 4.84 -34.37
CA LYS A 7 51.28 4.04 -34.74
C LYS A 7 52.33 5.01 -35.29
N GLY A 8 53.57 4.94 -34.81
CA GLY A 8 54.71 5.65 -35.42
C GLY A 8 55.71 6.25 -34.43
N GLY A 9 57.00 6.18 -34.79
CA GLY A 9 58.09 6.88 -34.11
C GLY A 9 58.97 6.01 -33.23
N GLY A 10 60.02 5.41 -33.81
CA GLY A 10 61.17 4.91 -33.05
C GLY A 10 62.32 5.92 -33.09
N GLY A 11 63.15 5.95 -32.05
CA GLY A 11 64.42 6.71 -32.03
C GLY A 11 64.84 7.19 -30.64
N GLY A 12 66.10 6.94 -30.27
CA GLY A 12 66.83 7.66 -29.21
C GLY A 12 66.62 7.16 -27.77
N TYR A 13 67.56 6.36 -27.27
CA TYR A 13 67.78 6.19 -25.82
C TYR A 13 68.87 7.16 -25.35
N ASP A 14 68.54 8.45 -25.19
CA ASP A 14 69.45 9.42 -24.58
C ASP A 14 69.09 9.70 -23.10
N GLN A 15 69.89 9.06 -22.24
CA GLN A 15 70.44 9.58 -20.98
C GLN A 15 69.85 10.90 -20.43
N MET A 16 68.70 10.85 -19.75
CA MET A 16 68.24 11.96 -18.91
C MET A 16 68.77 11.85 -17.47
N GLN A 17 69.88 12.54 -17.21
CA GLN A 17 70.30 12.88 -15.85
C GLN A 17 69.37 13.94 -15.23
N GLY A 18 68.96 13.74 -13.98
CA GLY A 18 68.75 14.83 -13.02
C GLY A 18 67.75 15.95 -13.35
N GLN A 19 66.50 15.65 -13.76
CA GLN A 19 65.45 16.67 -13.66
C GLN A 19 64.91 16.77 -12.22
N ALA A 20 65.28 17.88 -11.57
CA ALA A 20 64.79 18.25 -10.24
C ALA A 20 63.25 18.37 -10.18
N PHE A 21 62.70 18.19 -8.97
CA PHE A 21 61.27 18.23 -8.68
C PHE A 21 60.57 19.49 -9.23
N MET A 22 59.90 19.36 -10.38
CA MET A 22 58.95 20.34 -10.90
C MET A 22 57.76 20.47 -9.94
N PRO A 23 57.54 21.62 -9.26
CA PRO A 23 56.45 21.75 -8.30
C PRO A 23 55.08 21.77 -8.98
N GLY A 24 54.16 20.92 -8.53
CA GLY A 24 52.73 21.23 -8.58
C GLY A 24 51.98 21.06 -9.91
N LYS A 25 52.23 20.01 -10.71
CA LYS A 25 51.22 19.56 -11.68
C LYS A 25 49.97 19.09 -10.94
N ARG A 26 48.93 19.95 -10.88
CA ARG A 26 47.63 19.64 -10.26
C ARG A 26 47.07 18.33 -10.84
N LYS A 27 46.87 17.30 -10.00
CA LYS A 27 46.17 16.06 -10.40
C LYS A 27 44.77 16.43 -10.91
N ARG A 28 44.43 16.06 -12.14
CA ARG A 28 43.07 16.23 -12.68
C ARG A 28 42.17 15.13 -12.11
N LEU A 29 41.17 15.51 -11.32
CA LEU A 29 40.17 14.56 -10.81
C LEU A 29 39.25 14.13 -11.96
N ASN A 30 39.11 12.83 -12.17
CA ASN A 30 38.15 12.28 -13.13
C ASN A 30 36.77 12.14 -12.46
N VAL A 31 35.96 13.19 -12.55
CA VAL A 31 34.62 13.25 -11.96
C VAL A 31 33.72 12.12 -12.47
N VAL A 32 33.86 11.71 -13.74
CA VAL A 32 33.08 10.60 -14.32
C VAL A 32 33.41 9.28 -13.61
N ALA A 33 34.68 9.00 -13.34
CA ALA A 33 35.08 7.80 -12.62
C ALA A 33 34.54 7.78 -11.18
N ILE A 34 34.53 8.93 -10.49
CA ILE A 34 33.96 9.09 -9.15
C ILE A 34 32.46 8.78 -9.15
N LEU A 35 31.70 9.37 -10.08
CA LEU A 35 30.26 9.14 -10.20
C LEU A 35 29.92 7.68 -10.53
N LEU A 36 30.68 7.03 -11.42
CA LEU A 36 30.46 5.62 -11.76
C LEU A 36 30.74 4.68 -10.57
N ASN A 37 31.80 4.95 -9.80
CA ASN A 37 32.14 4.16 -8.60
C ASN A 37 31.16 4.39 -7.43
N ALA A 38 30.54 5.57 -7.32
CA ALA A 38 29.50 5.82 -6.34
C ALA A 38 28.16 5.16 -6.75
N SER A 39 27.74 5.35 -8.00
CA SER A 39 26.39 4.97 -8.45
C SER A 39 26.25 3.49 -8.79
N ILE A 40 27.18 2.88 -9.52
CA ILE A 40 26.99 1.51 -10.05
C ILE A 40 26.95 0.45 -8.92
N PRO A 41 27.86 0.43 -7.92
CA PRO A 41 27.72 -0.48 -6.79
C PRO A 41 26.42 -0.25 -6.01
N SER A 42 25.97 1.00 -5.86
CA SER A 42 24.72 1.31 -5.16
C SER A 42 23.48 0.80 -5.92
N ILE A 43 23.49 0.87 -7.26
CA ILE A 43 22.47 0.25 -8.11
C ILE A 43 22.54 -1.28 -7.99
N ALA A 44 23.74 -1.88 -7.96
CA ALA A 44 23.89 -3.32 -7.78
C ALA A 44 23.34 -3.80 -6.42
N PHE A 45 23.62 -3.08 -5.34
CA PHE A 45 23.05 -3.35 -4.01
C PHE A 45 21.51 -3.28 -4.04
N ALA A 46 20.95 -2.22 -4.63
CA ALA A 46 19.50 -2.05 -4.75
C ALA A 46 18.86 -3.17 -5.58
N MET A 47 19.45 -3.53 -6.73
CA MET A 47 18.94 -4.61 -7.59
C MET A 47 19.03 -5.99 -6.92
N SER A 48 20.16 -6.33 -6.29
CA SER A 48 20.31 -7.59 -5.55
C SER A 48 19.35 -7.65 -4.35
N GLY A 49 19.25 -6.58 -3.57
CA GLY A 49 18.34 -6.49 -2.42
C GLY A 49 16.85 -6.45 -2.79
N TRP A 50 16.51 -6.00 -4.00
CA TRP A 50 15.15 -6.12 -4.54
C TRP A 50 14.87 -7.56 -5.01
N ALA A 51 15.77 -8.15 -5.80
CA ALA A 51 15.60 -9.50 -6.36
C ALA A 51 15.43 -10.57 -5.27
N PHE A 52 16.26 -10.56 -4.23
CA PHE A 52 16.21 -11.53 -3.12
C PHE A 52 15.02 -11.37 -2.16
N ARG A 53 14.21 -10.31 -2.30
CA ARG A 53 13.25 -9.92 -1.27
C ARG A 53 11.79 -9.85 -1.72
N PHE A 54 11.55 -9.65 -3.00
CA PHE A 54 10.21 -9.58 -3.57
C PHE A 54 9.85 -10.86 -4.33
N SER A 55 8.83 -10.82 -5.20
CA SER A 55 8.23 -12.03 -5.78
C SER A 55 9.20 -12.93 -6.55
N ILE A 56 10.29 -12.38 -7.12
CA ILE A 56 11.30 -13.17 -7.83
C ILE A 56 11.93 -14.24 -6.92
N HIS A 57 12.20 -13.93 -5.65
CA HIS A 57 12.75 -14.93 -4.72
C HIS A 57 11.73 -16.01 -4.37
N TYR A 58 10.46 -15.62 -4.22
CA TYR A 58 9.36 -16.53 -3.89
C TYR A 58 8.98 -17.46 -5.06
N GLU A 59 8.91 -16.93 -6.28
CA GLU A 59 8.51 -17.67 -7.48
C GLU A 59 9.68 -18.42 -8.15
N GLN A 60 10.88 -17.84 -8.14
CA GLN A 60 12.04 -18.31 -8.92
C GLN A 60 13.37 -18.10 -8.16
N PRO A 61 13.61 -18.78 -7.02
CA PRO A 61 14.83 -18.62 -6.24
C PRO A 61 16.10 -18.92 -7.06
N MET A 62 16.04 -19.85 -8.03
CA MET A 62 17.18 -20.11 -8.93
C MET A 62 17.61 -18.89 -9.75
N LEU A 63 16.68 -17.98 -10.09
CA LEU A 63 16.99 -16.76 -10.83
C LEU A 63 17.72 -15.74 -9.96
N THR A 64 17.34 -15.58 -8.68
CA THR A 64 18.02 -14.64 -7.77
C THR A 64 19.47 -15.06 -7.49
N TRP A 65 19.70 -16.35 -7.22
CA TRP A 65 21.05 -16.90 -7.07
C TRP A 65 21.88 -16.77 -8.35
N SER A 66 21.27 -16.95 -9.53
CA SER A 66 21.94 -16.72 -10.81
C SER A 66 22.35 -15.25 -11.01
N LEU A 67 21.50 -14.30 -10.61
CA LEU A 67 21.82 -12.85 -10.64
C LEU A 67 22.97 -12.50 -9.68
N LEU A 68 23.04 -13.12 -8.51
CA LEU A 68 24.16 -12.94 -7.57
C LEU A 68 25.48 -13.46 -8.17
N VAL A 69 25.47 -14.67 -8.75
CA VAL A 69 26.66 -15.24 -9.42
C VAL A 69 27.11 -14.35 -10.58
N LEU A 70 26.19 -13.84 -11.39
CA LEU A 70 26.50 -12.90 -12.47
C LEU A 70 27.14 -11.61 -11.94
N GLY A 71 26.65 -11.06 -10.83
CA GLY A 71 27.25 -9.89 -10.17
C GLY A 71 28.69 -10.15 -9.70
N LEU A 72 28.95 -11.32 -9.12
CA LEU A 72 30.30 -11.73 -8.70
C LEU A 72 31.25 -11.93 -9.89
N LEU A 73 30.77 -12.44 -11.03
CA LEU A 73 31.54 -12.54 -12.27
C LEU A 73 31.90 -11.15 -12.85
N ILE A 74 30.99 -10.17 -12.78
CA ILE A 74 31.25 -8.79 -13.18
C ILE A 74 32.30 -8.13 -12.28
N SER A 75 32.25 -8.37 -10.96
CA SER A 75 33.31 -7.93 -10.04
C SER A 75 34.66 -8.57 -10.37
N MET A 76 34.70 -9.90 -10.55
CA MET A 76 35.95 -10.63 -10.79
C MET A 76 36.62 -10.23 -12.11
N THR A 77 35.84 -10.08 -13.18
CA THR A 77 36.36 -9.56 -14.46
C THR A 77 36.90 -8.13 -14.34
N SER A 78 36.21 -7.25 -13.60
CA SER A 78 36.69 -5.90 -13.29
C SER A 78 38.00 -5.89 -12.49
N TYR A 79 38.14 -6.82 -11.54
CA TYR A 79 39.36 -6.99 -10.75
C TYR A 79 40.56 -7.45 -11.60
N VAL A 80 40.34 -8.42 -12.49
CA VAL A 80 41.38 -8.91 -13.44
C VAL A 80 41.81 -7.79 -14.39
N LEU A 81 40.86 -7.05 -14.97
CA LEU A 81 41.17 -5.90 -15.83
C LEU A 81 41.95 -4.82 -15.07
N GLY A 82 41.60 -4.56 -13.80
CA GLY A 82 42.35 -3.66 -12.92
C GLY A 82 43.78 -4.14 -12.65
N ARG A 83 43.98 -5.45 -12.41
CA ARG A 83 45.31 -6.07 -12.23
C ARG A 83 46.18 -5.91 -13.49
N CYS A 84 45.64 -6.24 -14.67
CA CYS A 84 46.37 -6.13 -15.94
C CYS A 84 46.72 -4.67 -16.27
N ASN A 85 45.76 -3.74 -16.16
CA ASN A 85 46.00 -2.32 -16.44
C ASN A 85 47.02 -1.69 -15.47
N ARG A 86 47.08 -2.15 -14.21
CA ARG A 86 48.09 -1.70 -13.24
C ARG A 86 49.51 -2.09 -13.66
N GLN A 87 49.70 -3.27 -14.25
CA GLN A 87 51.01 -3.71 -14.75
C GLN A 87 51.46 -2.92 -15.98
N VAL A 88 50.55 -2.62 -16.91
CA VAL A 88 50.90 -1.98 -18.19
C VAL A 88 51.04 -0.45 -18.08
N ALA A 89 50.14 0.22 -17.35
CA ALA A 89 49.97 1.67 -17.45
C ALA A 89 50.24 2.44 -16.15
N GLY A 90 50.47 1.77 -15.02
CA GLY A 90 50.66 2.42 -13.71
C GLY A 90 49.46 3.27 -13.25
N GLN A 91 48.28 3.08 -13.86
CA GLN A 91 47.08 3.90 -13.68
C GLN A 91 46.41 3.65 -12.30
N PRO A 92 45.67 4.64 -11.77
CA PRO A 92 45.15 4.63 -10.39
C PRO A 92 44.13 3.53 -10.07
N MET A 93 43.94 3.30 -8.76
CA MET A 93 43.30 2.11 -8.15
C MET A 93 41.79 1.92 -8.39
N TRP A 94 41.17 2.71 -9.28
CA TRP A 94 39.71 2.76 -9.47
C TRP A 94 39.07 1.41 -9.81
N TYR A 95 39.67 0.61 -10.70
CA TYR A 95 39.12 -0.71 -11.05
C TYR A 95 39.13 -1.69 -9.88
N THR A 96 40.12 -1.60 -8.98
CA THR A 96 40.20 -2.46 -7.79
C THR A 96 39.17 -2.02 -6.74
N PHE A 97 39.00 -0.72 -6.52
CA PHE A 97 37.93 -0.20 -5.66
C PHE A 97 36.55 -0.57 -6.21
N PHE A 98 36.32 -0.39 -7.52
CA PHE A 98 35.09 -0.77 -8.20
C PHE A 98 34.76 -2.24 -7.99
N ALA A 99 35.71 -3.15 -8.24
CA ALA A 99 35.48 -4.58 -8.08
C ALA A 99 35.10 -4.94 -6.63
N ILE A 100 35.83 -4.42 -5.64
CA ILE A 100 35.56 -4.71 -4.22
C ILE A 100 34.21 -4.15 -3.78
N SER A 101 33.93 -2.87 -4.08
CA SER A 101 32.65 -2.23 -3.74
C SER A 101 31.46 -2.91 -4.43
N PHE A 102 31.60 -3.35 -5.68
CA PHE A 102 30.56 -4.08 -6.41
C PHE A 102 30.33 -5.50 -5.86
N ALA A 103 31.39 -6.24 -5.48
CA ALA A 103 31.24 -7.54 -4.82
C ALA A 103 30.53 -7.40 -3.46
N LEU A 104 30.95 -6.43 -2.64
CA LEU A 104 30.31 -6.14 -1.36
C LEU A 104 28.85 -5.69 -1.55
N ALA A 105 28.55 -4.87 -2.56
CA ALA A 105 27.19 -4.47 -2.91
C ALA A 105 26.29 -5.67 -3.21
N SER A 106 26.72 -6.58 -4.09
CA SER A 106 25.94 -7.77 -4.44
C SER A 106 25.76 -8.73 -3.26
N LEU A 107 26.82 -8.99 -2.48
CA LEU A 107 26.77 -9.89 -1.33
C LEU A 107 25.91 -9.34 -0.18
N LEU A 108 26.10 -8.07 0.20
CA LEU A 108 25.32 -7.44 1.26
C LEU A 108 23.87 -7.21 0.83
N GLY A 109 23.64 -6.86 -0.43
CA GLY A 109 22.29 -6.73 -1.00
C GLY A 109 21.54 -8.06 -0.97
N ALA A 110 22.18 -9.15 -1.40
CA ALA A 110 21.59 -10.48 -1.33
C ALA A 110 21.35 -10.94 0.12
N ALA A 111 22.35 -10.83 1.01
CA ALA A 111 22.21 -11.28 2.40
C ALA A 111 21.16 -10.49 3.19
N LEU A 112 21.08 -9.17 3.01
CA LEU A 112 20.03 -8.34 3.63
C LEU A 112 18.66 -8.60 2.98
N GLY A 113 18.61 -8.83 1.67
CA GLY A 113 17.39 -9.20 0.94
C GLY A 113 16.80 -10.51 1.45
N ASP A 114 17.64 -11.55 1.55
CA ASP A 114 17.30 -12.89 2.05
C ASP A 114 16.86 -12.86 3.53
N TYR A 115 17.59 -12.14 4.39
CA TYR A 115 17.20 -11.93 5.78
C TYR A 115 15.82 -11.25 5.90
N LEU A 116 15.57 -10.18 5.13
CA LEU A 116 14.28 -9.47 5.13
C LEU A 116 13.17 -10.28 4.43
N PHE A 117 13.53 -11.21 3.54
CA PHE A 117 12.59 -12.15 2.93
C PHE A 117 12.01 -13.07 3.99
N HIS A 118 12.86 -13.88 4.62
CA HIS A 118 12.44 -14.88 5.62
C HIS A 118 11.75 -14.24 6.84
N ASN A 119 12.28 -13.11 7.35
CA ASN A 119 11.72 -12.48 8.54
C ASN A 119 10.44 -11.64 8.29
N THR A 120 10.06 -11.34 7.05
CA THR A 120 8.90 -10.43 6.80
C THR A 120 8.09 -10.75 5.55
N MET A 121 8.73 -10.93 4.39
CA MET A 121 8.01 -11.07 3.11
C MET A 121 7.50 -12.49 2.84
N GLU A 122 8.22 -13.53 3.24
CA GLU A 122 7.82 -14.93 3.04
C GLU A 122 6.42 -15.20 3.62
N ALA A 123 6.21 -14.81 4.88
CA ALA A 123 4.90 -14.90 5.52
C ALA A 123 3.83 -14.11 4.75
N ALA A 124 4.14 -12.89 4.28
CA ALA A 124 3.19 -12.06 3.55
C ALA A 124 2.78 -12.69 2.21
N PHE A 125 3.72 -13.26 1.44
CA PHE A 125 3.42 -13.97 0.19
C PHE A 125 2.63 -15.27 0.44
N ASN A 126 2.99 -16.04 1.47
CA ASN A 126 2.22 -17.22 1.90
C ASN A 126 0.76 -16.87 2.25
N PHE A 127 0.49 -15.71 2.88
CA PHE A 127 -0.89 -15.27 3.14
C PHE A 127 -1.65 -14.75 1.91
N GLN A 128 -0.94 -14.30 0.88
CA GLN A 128 -1.53 -13.86 -0.39
C GLN A 128 -1.88 -15.04 -1.30
N SER A 129 -1.08 -16.12 -1.27
CA SER A 129 -1.32 -17.33 -2.06
C SER A 129 -2.42 -18.23 -1.48
N MET A 130 -2.73 -18.11 -0.18
CA MET A 130 -3.80 -18.87 0.49
C MET A 130 -5.20 -18.24 0.37
N SER A 131 -6.22 -19.11 0.36
CA SER A 131 -7.63 -18.77 0.31
C SER A 131 -8.09 -17.90 1.50
N SER A 132 -9.11 -17.06 1.25
CA SER A 132 -9.73 -16.21 2.27
C SER A 132 -11.19 -16.61 2.46
N TYR A 133 -11.56 -17.03 3.66
CA TYR A 133 -12.92 -17.47 4.00
C TYR A 133 -13.63 -16.41 4.84
N SER A 134 -14.94 -16.24 4.63
CA SER A 134 -15.77 -15.26 5.33
C SER A 134 -17.00 -15.89 5.97
N ALA A 135 -17.48 -15.28 7.06
CA ALA A 135 -18.59 -15.75 7.88
C ALA A 135 -18.43 -17.20 8.37
N VAL A 136 -17.21 -17.65 8.65
CA VAL A 136 -16.93 -19.02 9.11
C VAL A 136 -17.53 -19.26 10.49
N ASP A 137 -18.31 -20.33 10.63
CA ASP A 137 -19.00 -20.68 11.87
C ASP A 137 -18.35 -21.92 12.52
N PRO A 138 -17.61 -21.74 13.64
CA PRO A 138 -16.97 -22.85 14.38
C PRO A 138 -17.91 -23.98 14.81
N ALA A 139 -19.23 -23.74 14.91
CA ALA A 139 -20.21 -24.75 15.28
C ALA A 139 -20.74 -25.57 14.09
N LYS A 140 -20.56 -25.09 12.86
CA LYS A 140 -21.10 -25.74 11.65
C LYS A 140 -20.02 -26.33 10.74
N GLN A 141 -18.88 -25.65 10.63
CA GLN A 141 -17.78 -26.01 9.73
C GLN A 141 -16.66 -26.71 10.49
N LYS A 142 -15.94 -27.60 9.81
CA LYS A 142 -14.80 -28.33 10.39
C LYS A 142 -13.49 -27.77 9.86
N GLY A 143 -12.40 -27.92 10.63
CA GLY A 143 -11.07 -27.49 10.18
C GLY A 143 -10.64 -28.18 8.88
N GLN A 144 -11.09 -29.41 8.65
CA GLN A 144 -10.85 -30.17 7.43
C GLN A 144 -11.40 -29.50 6.15
N GLU A 145 -12.46 -28.71 6.27
CA GLU A 145 -13.14 -28.07 5.12
C GLU A 145 -12.40 -26.82 4.61
N ILE A 146 -11.53 -26.23 5.44
CA ILE A 146 -10.81 -24.99 5.14
C ILE A 146 -9.30 -25.07 5.45
N MET A 147 -8.69 -26.25 5.20
CA MET A 147 -7.25 -26.49 5.45
C MET A 147 -6.30 -25.68 4.56
N ASP A 148 -6.79 -24.97 3.55
CA ASP A 148 -6.08 -24.04 2.66
C ASP A 148 -6.30 -22.57 3.04
N ALA A 149 -7.12 -22.28 4.06
CA ALA A 149 -7.38 -20.93 4.52
C ALA A 149 -6.10 -20.27 5.05
N GLY A 150 -5.77 -19.08 4.56
CA GLY A 150 -4.74 -18.21 5.13
C GLY A 150 -5.35 -17.12 6.02
N ARG A 151 -6.57 -16.69 5.68
CA ARG A 151 -7.36 -15.67 6.37
C ARG A 151 -8.78 -16.19 6.59
N VAL A 152 -9.27 -16.08 7.81
CA VAL A 152 -10.64 -16.48 8.18
C VAL A 152 -11.31 -15.32 8.89
N TYR A 153 -12.45 -14.88 8.37
CA TYR A 153 -13.36 -13.98 9.09
C TYR A 153 -14.49 -14.83 9.65
N PHE A 154 -14.59 -14.90 10.97
CA PHE A 154 -15.59 -15.71 11.65
C PHE A 154 -16.97 -15.03 11.65
N SER A 155 -18.02 -15.81 11.79
CA SER A 155 -19.41 -15.34 11.85
C SER A 155 -19.66 -14.50 13.10
N SER A 156 -20.67 -13.62 13.04
CA SER A 156 -21.03 -12.74 14.15
C SER A 156 -21.50 -13.55 15.36
N GLY A 157 -20.92 -13.31 16.54
CA GLY A 157 -21.12 -14.14 17.74
C GLY A 157 -20.00 -15.14 18.01
N SER A 158 -19.02 -15.25 17.12
CA SER A 158 -17.80 -16.01 17.39
C SER A 158 -16.88 -15.27 18.36
N LYS A 159 -16.37 -15.97 19.38
CA LYS A 159 -15.54 -15.42 20.46
C LYS A 159 -14.46 -16.41 20.90
N LEU A 160 -13.46 -15.93 21.64
CA LEU A 160 -12.51 -16.80 22.33
C LEU A 160 -13.16 -17.38 23.58
N ASP A 161 -13.11 -18.70 23.75
CA ASP A 161 -13.49 -19.34 25.01
C ASP A 161 -12.29 -19.41 25.95
N LEU A 162 -12.10 -18.32 26.69
CA LEU A 162 -11.03 -18.17 27.68
C LEU A 162 -11.16 -19.14 28.87
N SER A 163 -12.31 -19.82 29.05
CA SER A 163 -12.46 -20.84 30.10
C SER A 163 -11.73 -22.15 29.77
N LYS A 164 -11.41 -22.36 28.47
CA LYS A 164 -10.72 -23.54 27.93
C LYS A 164 -9.33 -23.20 27.37
N SER A 165 -8.71 -22.11 27.83
CA SER A 165 -7.33 -21.80 27.44
C SER A 165 -6.31 -22.74 28.10
N MET A 166 -5.20 -22.97 27.41
CA MET A 166 -4.12 -23.85 27.88
C MET A 166 -2.75 -23.32 27.42
N SER A 167 -1.72 -23.63 28.19
CA SER A 167 -0.34 -23.24 27.93
C SER A 167 0.60 -24.45 27.96
N PHE A 168 1.41 -24.65 26.92
CA PHE A 168 2.52 -25.59 26.91
C PHE A 168 3.85 -24.84 27.06
N HIS A 169 4.72 -25.23 27.99
CA HIS A 169 5.98 -24.52 28.23
C HIS A 169 7.19 -25.32 27.72
N ASN A 170 7.92 -24.77 26.75
CA ASN A 170 9.16 -25.33 26.21
C ASN A 170 10.11 -24.20 25.78
N PHE A 171 10.96 -23.74 26.72
CA PHE A 171 11.75 -22.49 26.64
C PHE A 171 10.90 -21.21 26.55
N GLU A 172 9.99 -21.12 25.59
CA GLU A 172 8.90 -20.15 25.54
C GLU A 172 7.58 -20.79 26.04
N GLU A 173 6.62 -19.96 26.44
CA GLU A 173 5.25 -20.38 26.76
C GLU A 173 4.37 -20.30 25.52
N TYR A 174 3.77 -21.42 25.11
CA TYR A 174 2.91 -21.54 23.93
C TYR A 174 1.44 -21.59 24.36
N CYS A 175 0.72 -20.50 24.13
CA CYS A 175 -0.66 -20.30 24.54
C CYS A 175 -1.65 -20.66 23.43
N VAL A 176 -2.73 -21.33 23.82
CA VAL A 176 -3.87 -21.64 22.93
C VAL A 176 -5.20 -21.34 23.62
N ALA A 177 -6.18 -20.87 22.86
CA ALA A 177 -7.58 -20.74 23.29
C ALA A 177 -8.51 -21.14 22.12
N PRO A 178 -9.56 -21.94 22.36
CA PRO A 178 -10.47 -22.31 21.29
C PRO A 178 -11.36 -21.13 20.86
N ILE A 179 -11.65 -21.07 19.56
CA ILE A 179 -12.56 -20.11 18.94
C ILE A 179 -13.92 -20.79 18.82
N VAL A 180 -14.93 -20.27 19.53
CA VAL A 180 -16.28 -20.85 19.62
C VAL A 180 -17.34 -19.91 19.05
N HIS A 181 -18.57 -20.38 18.87
CA HIS A 181 -19.71 -19.57 18.46
C HIS A 181 -20.77 -19.53 19.57
N GLY A 182 -20.96 -18.36 20.18
CA GLY A 182 -21.79 -18.22 21.38
C GLY A 182 -21.29 -19.08 22.54
N ASP A 183 -22.22 -19.60 23.35
CA ASP A 183 -21.95 -20.49 24.50
C ASP A 183 -22.32 -21.95 24.19
N ILE A 184 -22.27 -22.34 22.91
CA ILE A 184 -22.66 -23.67 22.43
C ILE A 184 -21.46 -24.61 22.52
N GLU A 185 -21.63 -25.77 23.17
CA GLU A 185 -20.60 -26.82 23.18
C GLU A 185 -20.41 -27.42 21.78
N LEU A 186 -19.16 -27.42 21.31
CA LEU A 186 -18.80 -27.88 19.97
C LEU A 186 -18.54 -29.39 19.94
N ALA A 187 -19.00 -30.07 18.88
CA ALA A 187 -18.69 -31.48 18.64
C ALA A 187 -17.24 -31.73 18.19
N SER A 188 -16.54 -30.69 17.71
CA SER A 188 -15.09 -30.66 17.45
C SER A 188 -14.60 -29.23 17.58
N TYR A 189 -13.57 -29.01 18.40
CA TYR A 189 -12.90 -27.74 18.59
C TYR A 189 -11.74 -27.64 17.59
N ASP A 190 -12.06 -27.39 16.32
CA ASP A 190 -11.06 -27.37 15.25
C ASP A 190 -10.39 -26.00 15.06
N PHE A 191 -10.90 -24.92 15.67
CA PHE A 191 -10.38 -23.55 15.49
C PHE A 191 -9.74 -23.02 16.77
N TRP A 192 -8.47 -22.61 16.69
CA TRP A 192 -7.69 -22.17 17.86
C TRP A 192 -7.00 -20.83 17.61
N ALA A 193 -7.15 -19.91 18.55
CA ALA A 193 -6.31 -18.74 18.68
C ALA A 193 -5.00 -19.12 19.38
N VAL A 194 -3.86 -18.63 18.88
CA VAL A 194 -2.52 -18.99 19.37
C VAL A 194 -1.59 -17.78 19.52
N GLY A 195 -0.56 -17.93 20.35
CA GLY A 195 0.62 -17.06 20.39
C GLY A 195 1.51 -17.35 21.60
N THR A 196 2.65 -16.68 21.73
CA THR A 196 3.65 -16.99 22.77
C THR A 196 3.71 -15.95 23.90
N ASN A 197 4.11 -16.40 25.09
CA ASN A 197 4.41 -15.61 26.30
C ASN A 197 3.29 -14.62 26.70
N CYS A 198 2.05 -15.08 26.62
CA CYS A 198 0.84 -14.26 26.79
C CYS A 198 -0.25 -14.95 27.64
N CYS A 199 0.09 -16.03 28.33
CA CYS A 199 -0.78 -16.60 29.35
C CYS A 199 -0.37 -16.01 30.70
N ASN A 200 -1.33 -15.79 31.60
CA ASN A 200 -0.95 -15.46 32.96
C ASN A 200 -0.50 -16.75 33.68
N GLN A 201 0.75 -16.82 34.14
CA GLN A 201 1.30 -17.97 34.87
C GLN A 201 0.46 -18.40 36.10
N ARG A 202 -0.36 -17.51 36.66
CA ARG A 202 -1.27 -17.80 37.78
C ARG A 202 -2.62 -18.35 37.36
N ASP A 203 -3.17 -17.86 36.25
CA ASP A 203 -4.59 -18.05 35.91
C ASP A 203 -4.80 -18.89 34.63
N GLY A 204 -3.73 -19.17 33.86
CA GLY A 204 -3.81 -19.85 32.56
C GLY A 204 -4.54 -19.07 31.46
N LEU A 205 -5.01 -17.84 31.76
CA LEU A 205 -5.87 -17.05 30.88
C LEU A 205 -5.11 -16.55 29.64
N PHE A 206 -5.60 -16.89 28.46
CA PHE A 206 -5.06 -16.44 27.17
C PHE A 206 -5.25 -14.93 26.95
N ARG A 207 -4.15 -14.21 26.65
CA ARG A 207 -4.15 -12.76 26.35
C ARG A 207 -3.39 -12.39 25.07
N CYS A 208 -3.28 -13.32 24.12
CA CYS A 208 -2.59 -13.08 22.85
C CYS A 208 -3.46 -12.37 21.82
N GLY A 209 -2.82 -11.58 20.94
CA GLY A 209 -3.50 -10.84 19.88
C GLY A 209 -4.52 -9.83 20.44
N GLU A 210 -5.59 -9.59 19.69
CA GLU A 210 -6.64 -8.65 20.05
C GLU A 210 -7.71 -9.27 20.98
N TYR A 211 -7.32 -10.10 21.95
CA TYR A 211 -8.24 -10.88 22.80
C TYR A 211 -9.30 -10.03 23.54
N ALA A 212 -8.96 -8.79 23.87
CA ALA A 212 -9.85 -7.85 24.58
C ALA A 212 -10.71 -6.99 23.64
N ASN A 213 -10.48 -7.05 22.31
CA ASN A 213 -11.24 -6.28 21.33
C ASN A 213 -12.53 -7.03 20.98
N ILE A 214 -13.68 -6.50 21.38
CA ILE A 214 -15.00 -7.07 21.04
C ILE A 214 -15.30 -7.11 19.53
N HIS A 215 -14.56 -6.36 18.72
CA HIS A 215 -14.67 -6.35 17.27
C HIS A 215 -13.67 -7.29 16.58
N ALA A 216 -12.71 -7.86 17.32
CA ALA A 216 -11.85 -8.91 16.79
C ALA A 216 -12.69 -10.17 16.57
N ARG A 217 -12.77 -10.59 15.31
CA ARG A 217 -13.50 -11.79 14.86
C ARG A 217 -12.84 -12.43 13.64
N SER A 218 -11.52 -12.29 13.53
CA SER A 218 -10.75 -12.83 12.41
C SER A 218 -9.50 -13.55 12.88
N GLY A 219 -9.08 -14.53 12.09
CA GLY A 219 -7.86 -15.29 12.27
C GLY A 219 -6.94 -15.13 11.08
N LEU A 220 -5.69 -14.72 11.33
CA LEU A 220 -4.59 -14.89 10.39
C LEU A 220 -3.88 -16.21 10.71
N ARG A 221 -3.79 -17.14 9.76
CA ARG A 221 -3.26 -18.49 10.04
C ARG A 221 -1.83 -18.45 10.58
N TYR A 222 -1.52 -19.31 11.52
CA TYR A 222 -0.16 -19.45 12.05
C TYR A 222 0.63 -20.45 11.20
N MET A 223 1.73 -20.02 10.57
CA MET A 223 2.45 -20.78 9.52
C MET A 223 3.84 -21.29 9.91
N ASP A 224 4.40 -20.87 11.05
CA ASP A 224 5.71 -21.31 11.53
C ASP A 224 5.66 -22.79 11.97
N GLN A 225 6.28 -23.67 11.18
CA GLN A 225 6.21 -25.13 11.36
C GLN A 225 6.92 -25.63 12.63
N GLU A 226 7.98 -24.96 13.07
CA GLU A 226 8.70 -25.37 14.28
C GLU A 226 7.83 -25.07 15.51
N ARG A 227 7.29 -23.86 15.59
CA ARG A 227 6.41 -23.42 16.69
C ARG A 227 5.04 -24.10 16.65
N GLN A 228 4.51 -24.44 15.47
CA GLN A 228 3.26 -25.19 15.31
C GLN A 228 3.24 -26.48 16.14
N GLN A 229 4.34 -27.24 16.20
CA GLN A 229 4.39 -28.50 16.95
C GLN A 229 4.17 -28.28 18.45
N HIS A 230 4.68 -27.17 19.00
CA HIS A 230 4.50 -26.79 20.41
C HIS A 230 3.07 -26.32 20.70
N PHE A 231 2.44 -25.57 19.79
CA PHE A 231 1.01 -25.27 19.88
C PHE A 231 0.13 -26.52 19.81
N MET A 232 0.47 -27.51 18.97
CA MET A 232 -0.26 -28.78 18.92
C MET A 232 -0.13 -29.59 20.23
N SER A 233 0.99 -29.47 20.94
CA SER A 233 1.13 -30.02 22.30
C SER A 233 0.20 -29.30 23.30
N ALA A 234 0.08 -27.97 23.23
CA ALA A 234 -0.86 -27.21 24.06
C ALA A 234 -2.33 -27.57 23.76
N VAL A 235 -2.70 -27.75 22.50
CA VAL A 235 -4.04 -28.22 22.09
C VAL A 235 -4.33 -29.61 22.68
N LYS A 236 -3.39 -30.56 22.59
CA LYS A 236 -3.55 -31.91 23.19
C LYS A 236 -3.68 -31.85 24.72
N GLN A 237 -2.99 -30.93 25.39
CA GLN A 237 -3.16 -30.68 26.82
C GLN A 237 -4.55 -30.11 27.13
N ALA A 238 -5.09 -29.21 26.30
CA ALA A 238 -6.45 -28.70 26.44
C ALA A 238 -7.51 -29.81 26.23
N GLU A 239 -7.34 -30.67 25.22
CA GLU A 239 -8.20 -31.85 25.00
C GLU A 239 -8.23 -32.78 26.22
N ALA A 240 -7.08 -33.02 26.85
CA ALA A 240 -6.97 -33.86 28.04
C ALA A 240 -7.55 -33.20 29.30
N ALA A 241 -7.33 -31.90 29.49
CA ALA A 241 -7.75 -31.16 30.68
C ALA A 241 -9.27 -30.86 30.70
N PHE A 242 -9.84 -30.50 29.55
CA PHE A 242 -11.24 -30.07 29.44
C PHE A 242 -12.18 -31.14 28.85
N GLY A 243 -11.67 -32.33 28.50
CA GLY A 243 -12.46 -33.42 27.92
C GLY A 243 -12.93 -33.18 26.48
N ILE A 244 -12.44 -32.12 25.83
CA ILE A 244 -12.80 -31.73 24.46
C ILE A 244 -12.01 -32.53 23.41
N LYS A 245 -12.42 -32.39 22.13
CA LYS A 245 -11.74 -33.03 20.98
C LYS A 245 -11.53 -32.04 19.85
N ALA A 246 -10.35 -32.06 19.25
CA ALA A 246 -9.93 -31.26 18.10
C ALA A 246 -9.47 -32.22 16.99
N LYS A 247 -10.34 -32.53 16.02
CA LYS A 247 -10.04 -33.51 14.97
C LYS A 247 -9.04 -32.98 13.95
N HIS A 248 -9.19 -31.72 13.56
CA HIS A 248 -8.32 -31.05 12.58
C HIS A 248 -8.01 -29.63 13.06
N PRO A 249 -7.16 -29.46 14.10
CA PRO A 249 -6.85 -28.16 14.67
C PRO A 249 -6.16 -27.25 13.64
N LEU A 250 -6.77 -26.09 13.39
CA LEU A 250 -6.23 -24.98 12.64
C LEU A 250 -5.90 -23.83 13.61
N LEU A 251 -4.68 -23.30 13.48
CA LEU A 251 -4.11 -22.33 14.41
C LEU A 251 -4.12 -20.93 13.78
N PHE A 252 -4.57 -19.92 14.53
CA PHE A 252 -4.71 -18.54 14.06
C PHE A 252 -4.20 -17.52 15.08
N THR A 253 -3.63 -16.42 14.59
CA THR A 253 -3.43 -15.19 15.37
C THR A 253 -4.76 -14.42 15.37
N TRP A 254 -5.29 -14.11 16.56
CA TRP A 254 -6.61 -13.47 16.73
C TRP A 254 -6.53 -11.94 16.56
N LEU A 255 -7.29 -11.41 15.60
CA LEU A 255 -7.20 -10.02 15.11
C LEU A 255 -8.57 -9.48 14.68
N GLN A 256 -8.70 -8.15 14.52
CA GLN A 256 -9.84 -7.51 13.86
C GLN A 256 -9.68 -7.45 12.34
N ASP A 257 -8.50 -7.11 11.85
CA ASP A 257 -8.20 -7.02 10.41
C ASP A 257 -6.86 -7.72 10.08
N PRO A 258 -6.89 -8.91 9.46
CA PRO A 258 -5.69 -9.65 9.12
C PRO A 258 -4.98 -9.05 7.89
N LEU A 259 -5.69 -8.31 7.05
CA LEU A 259 -5.13 -7.63 5.87
C LEU A 259 -4.34 -6.40 6.30
N ALA A 260 -4.82 -5.64 7.28
CA ALA A 260 -4.07 -4.53 7.88
C ALA A 260 -2.71 -4.97 8.45
N MET A 261 -2.68 -6.11 9.17
CA MET A 261 -1.41 -6.68 9.67
C MET A 261 -0.45 -7.06 8.53
N ILE A 262 -0.93 -7.73 7.47
CA ILE A 262 -0.09 -8.09 6.30
C ILE A 262 0.45 -6.83 5.63
N ASN A 263 -0.39 -5.82 5.40
CA ASN A 263 0.01 -4.55 4.77
C ASN A 263 1.05 -3.80 5.62
N THR A 264 0.92 -3.83 6.95
CA THR A 264 1.90 -3.23 7.88
C THR A 264 3.26 -3.93 7.79
N LYS A 265 3.29 -5.27 7.68
CA LYS A 265 4.54 -6.02 7.44
C LYS A 265 5.18 -5.67 6.10
N VAL A 266 4.39 -5.59 5.03
CA VAL A 266 4.86 -5.19 3.69
C VAL A 266 5.43 -3.77 3.70
N ALA A 267 4.76 -2.81 4.36
CA ALA A 267 5.22 -1.44 4.48
C ALA A 267 6.51 -1.33 5.32
N SER A 268 6.58 -2.00 6.46
CA SER A 268 7.77 -2.04 7.34
C SER A 268 8.98 -2.60 6.59
N ALA A 269 8.78 -3.67 5.81
CA ALA A 269 9.81 -4.15 4.91
C ALA A 269 10.22 -3.06 3.91
N TRP A 270 9.30 -2.45 3.15
CA TRP A 270 9.68 -1.38 2.19
C TRP A 270 10.51 -0.28 2.83
N HIS A 271 10.17 0.16 4.04
CA HIS A 271 10.97 1.09 4.83
C HIS A 271 12.41 0.60 5.05
N PHE A 272 12.61 -0.63 5.58
CA PHE A 272 13.94 -1.19 5.78
C PHE A 272 14.78 -1.31 4.49
N TYR A 273 14.14 -1.56 3.33
CA TYR A 273 14.85 -1.59 2.04
C TYR A 273 15.37 -0.21 1.65
N TYR A 274 14.53 0.83 1.72
CA TYR A 274 14.95 2.20 1.37
C TYR A 274 16.03 2.72 2.32
N VAL A 275 15.91 2.44 3.62
CA VAL A 275 16.94 2.76 4.62
C VAL A 275 18.25 2.02 4.32
N GLY A 276 18.19 0.72 3.97
CA GLY A 276 19.36 -0.06 3.57
C GLY A 276 20.06 0.49 2.33
N VAL A 277 19.30 0.81 1.26
CA VAL A 277 19.82 1.38 0.01
C VAL A 277 20.47 2.75 0.26
N GLY A 278 19.83 3.63 1.04
CA GLY A 278 20.40 4.92 1.42
C GLY A 278 21.70 4.77 2.23
N THR A 279 21.69 3.90 3.24
CA THR A 279 22.86 3.64 4.11
C THR A 279 24.04 3.10 3.29
N PHE A 280 23.80 2.15 2.37
CA PHE A 280 24.84 1.64 1.48
C PHE A 280 25.37 2.73 0.54
N PHE A 281 24.50 3.53 -0.08
CA PHE A 281 24.90 4.62 -0.97
C PHE A 281 25.82 5.63 -0.27
N PHE A 282 25.45 6.12 0.92
CA PHE A 282 26.28 7.07 1.66
C PHE A 282 27.60 6.45 2.14
N THR A 283 27.59 5.18 2.56
CA THR A 283 28.81 4.46 2.97
C THR A 283 29.77 4.26 1.78
N ASN A 284 29.25 3.86 0.61
CA ASN A 284 30.04 3.72 -0.61
C ASN A 284 30.58 5.07 -1.10
N LEU A 285 29.76 6.12 -1.08
CA LEU A 285 30.17 7.50 -1.40
C LEU A 285 31.28 7.99 -0.48
N PHE A 286 31.18 7.73 0.83
CA PHE A 286 32.24 8.03 1.79
C PHE A 286 33.53 7.25 1.46
N GLY A 287 33.45 5.97 1.10
CA GLY A 287 34.60 5.17 0.65
C GLY A 287 35.25 5.72 -0.64
N VAL A 288 34.45 6.20 -1.59
CA VAL A 288 34.95 6.89 -2.81
C VAL A 288 35.65 8.19 -2.45
N ILE A 289 35.11 8.99 -1.52
CA ILE A 289 35.74 10.24 -1.06
C ILE A 289 37.04 9.94 -0.29
N ALA A 290 37.04 8.96 0.61
CA ALA A 290 38.22 8.56 1.38
C ALA A 290 39.36 8.06 0.48
N SER A 291 39.05 7.28 -0.56
CA SER A 291 40.06 6.86 -1.54
C SER A 291 40.60 8.01 -2.41
N CYS A 292 39.79 9.04 -2.72
CA CYS A 292 40.30 10.28 -3.33
C CYS A 292 41.32 11.01 -2.43
N LEU A 293 41.07 11.04 -1.11
CA LEU A 293 41.88 11.78 -0.14
C LEU A 293 43.16 11.03 0.27
N GLY A 294 43.14 9.70 0.34
CA GLY A 294 44.32 8.88 0.65
C GLY A 294 45.48 9.09 -0.34
N ASP A 295 45.14 9.21 -1.64
CA ASP A 295 46.07 9.51 -2.74
C ASP A 295 46.67 10.92 -2.69
N ALA A 296 46.21 11.79 -1.77
CA ALA A 296 46.80 13.10 -1.49
C ALA A 296 47.70 13.10 -0.24
N GLY A 297 47.47 12.19 0.72
CA GLY A 297 48.25 12.08 1.96
C GLY A 297 49.50 11.21 1.86
N SER A 298 49.54 10.25 0.93
CA SER A 298 50.65 9.29 0.77
C SER A 298 51.87 9.85 -0.01
N THR A 299 52.25 11.10 0.25
CA THR A 299 53.52 11.72 -0.20
C THR A 299 54.48 11.97 0.97
N LYS A 300 54.42 11.16 2.03
CA LYS A 300 55.54 11.05 2.96
C LYS A 300 56.69 10.39 2.21
N GLY A 301 57.75 11.16 1.95
CA GLY A 301 58.89 10.70 1.19
C GLY A 301 59.48 9.43 1.79
N VAL A 302 59.42 8.33 1.03
CA VAL A 302 60.33 7.21 1.24
C VAL A 302 61.71 7.77 0.93
N LEU A 303 62.45 8.12 1.97
CA LEU A 303 63.85 8.50 1.87
C LEU A 303 64.62 7.24 1.49
N THR A 304 64.67 6.93 0.21
CA THR A 304 65.48 5.83 -0.32
C THR A 304 66.94 6.18 -0.05
N VAL A 305 67.48 5.67 1.05
CA VAL A 305 68.92 5.75 1.34
C VAL A 305 69.62 4.90 0.30
N VAL A 306 70.02 5.55 -0.79
CA VAL A 306 70.91 4.96 -1.78
C VAL A 306 72.28 4.85 -1.12
N CYS A 307 72.61 3.67 -0.61
CA CYS A 307 73.97 3.35 -0.19
C CYS A 307 74.88 3.36 -1.42
N THR A 308 75.50 4.50 -1.70
CA THR A 308 76.60 4.58 -2.66
C THR A 308 77.81 3.86 -2.08
N SER A 309 78.08 2.63 -2.54
CA SER A 309 79.31 1.92 -2.21
C SER A 309 80.47 2.58 -2.96
N GLU A 310 81.31 3.32 -2.23
CA GLU A 310 82.43 4.05 -2.78
C GLU A 310 83.67 3.15 -2.91
N GLY A 311 84.07 2.87 -4.15
CA GLY A 311 85.42 2.53 -4.62
C GLY A 311 86.29 1.49 -3.92
N GLN A 312 86.68 0.43 -4.65
CA GLN A 312 88.10 0.10 -4.80
C GLN A 312 88.41 -0.70 -6.10
N PRO A 313 89.50 -0.41 -6.83
CA PRO A 313 89.89 -1.15 -8.03
C PRO A 313 91.12 -2.05 -7.82
N SER A 314 91.11 -3.28 -8.34
CA SER A 314 92.34 -4.03 -8.63
C SER A 314 92.14 -5.17 -9.62
N ASN A 315 92.98 -5.18 -10.65
CA ASN A 315 93.22 -6.21 -11.66
C ASN A 315 93.09 -7.68 -11.20
N LEU A 316 92.52 -8.54 -12.07
CA LEU A 316 93.26 -9.66 -12.67
C LEU A 316 92.50 -10.29 -13.86
N GLN A 317 93.24 -11.01 -14.69
CA GLN A 317 92.86 -11.45 -16.05
C GLN A 317 92.62 -12.99 -16.07
N PRO A 318 92.52 -13.65 -17.25
CA PRO A 318 91.29 -14.25 -17.77
C PRO A 318 91.20 -15.78 -17.56
N ASP A 319 89.99 -16.32 -17.78
CA ASP A 319 89.66 -17.61 -18.44
C ASP A 319 88.15 -17.87 -18.20
N ALA A 320 87.36 -18.62 -18.97
CA ALA A 320 87.33 -19.09 -20.34
C ALA A 320 86.05 -19.97 -20.43
N THR A 321 85.45 -20.06 -21.63
CA THR A 321 84.44 -21.05 -22.07
C THR A 321 82.93 -20.84 -21.81
N LYS A 322 82.18 -20.87 -22.95
CA LYS A 322 80.94 -21.63 -23.29
C LYS A 322 79.74 -21.64 -22.32
N ALA A 323 78.48 -21.76 -22.78
CA ALA A 323 77.83 -21.53 -24.08
C ALA A 323 76.30 -21.72 -23.88
N SER A 324 75.47 -21.14 -24.77
CA SER A 324 74.11 -21.58 -25.17
C SER A 324 73.10 -22.08 -24.12
N GLY A 325 71.90 -21.48 -24.12
CA GLY A 325 70.71 -22.10 -23.53
C GLY A 325 69.54 -21.14 -23.36
N GLU A 326 68.62 -21.10 -24.33
CA GLU A 326 67.31 -20.47 -24.17
C GLU A 326 66.48 -21.21 -23.12
N ASP A 327 65.68 -20.48 -22.34
CA ASP A 327 64.72 -21.11 -21.43
C ASP A 327 63.44 -20.25 -21.33
N VAL A 328 62.56 -20.40 -22.33
CA VAL A 328 61.17 -19.94 -22.25
C VAL A 328 60.39 -20.98 -21.46
N LYS A 329 60.03 -20.68 -20.21
CA LYS A 329 59.22 -21.59 -19.38
C LYS A 329 57.75 -21.20 -19.29
N PHE A 330 56.94 -22.22 -19.47
CA PHE A 330 55.50 -22.24 -19.63
C PHE A 330 54.77 -22.02 -18.29
N CYS A 331 53.50 -21.60 -18.37
CA CYS A 331 52.62 -21.57 -17.20
C CYS A 331 52.21 -22.99 -16.80
N ASP A 332 52.37 -23.35 -15.52
CA ASP A 332 51.56 -24.39 -14.88
C ASP A 332 51.58 -24.25 -13.35
N SER A 333 50.40 -24.04 -12.75
CA SER A 333 49.95 -24.81 -11.58
C SER A 333 48.49 -24.47 -11.25
N LEU A 334 47.66 -25.51 -11.17
CA LEU A 334 46.28 -25.47 -10.71
C LEU A 334 46.19 -26.33 -9.44
N GLY A 335 45.44 -25.88 -8.43
CA GLY A 335 45.02 -26.76 -7.33
C GLY A 335 45.31 -26.27 -5.91
N PRO A 336 44.65 -26.88 -4.90
CA PRO A 336 43.44 -26.23 -4.36
C PRO A 336 43.34 -26.23 -2.82
N ALA A 337 42.46 -25.39 -2.27
CA ALA A 337 41.57 -25.69 -1.13
C ALA A 337 40.98 -24.39 -0.53
N PHE A 338 39.67 -24.18 -0.67
CA PHE A 338 38.92 -23.28 0.20
C PHE A 338 38.06 -24.14 1.13
N ALA A 339 38.45 -24.25 2.40
CA ALA A 339 37.62 -24.88 3.42
C ALA A 339 36.61 -23.85 3.94
N LEU A 340 35.33 -24.10 3.70
CA LEU A 340 34.24 -23.27 4.21
C LEU A 340 34.07 -23.54 5.72
N TRP A 341 34.39 -22.57 6.57
CA TRP A 341 34.10 -22.66 8.01
C TRP A 341 32.94 -21.73 8.37
N ILE A 342 31.76 -22.31 8.57
CA ILE A 342 30.58 -21.59 9.06
C ILE A 342 30.77 -21.38 10.57
N GLY A 343 31.37 -20.25 10.93
CA GLY A 343 31.52 -19.80 12.31
C GLY A 343 30.18 -19.40 12.90
N ARG A 344 29.60 -20.25 13.74
CA ARG A 344 28.44 -19.93 14.57
C ARG A 344 28.86 -18.88 15.62
N ALA A 345 28.26 -17.69 15.58
CA ALA A 345 28.55 -16.66 16.58
C ALA A 345 28.05 -17.10 17.98
N PRO A 346 28.78 -16.77 19.06
CA PRO A 346 28.33 -17.04 20.42
C PRO A 346 27.20 -16.09 20.81
N VAL A 347 26.32 -16.56 21.71
CA VAL A 347 25.30 -15.74 22.37
C VAL A 347 25.96 -14.98 23.52
N ASP A 348 25.64 -13.70 23.68
CA ASP A 348 26.11 -12.88 24.79
C ASP A 348 25.48 -13.34 26.12
N ASP A 349 26.33 -13.63 27.11
CA ASP A 349 25.97 -14.11 28.44
C ASP A 349 26.17 -12.97 29.46
N GLU A 350 25.22 -12.03 29.52
CA GLU A 350 25.18 -11.02 30.58
C GLU A 350 24.54 -11.59 31.85
N THR A 351 25.33 -12.28 32.66
CA THR A 351 25.01 -12.51 34.08
C THR A 351 26.10 -11.98 35.00
N GLY A 352 25.75 -10.98 35.81
CA GLY A 352 26.68 -10.43 36.79
C GLY A 352 26.08 -9.38 37.72
N GLN A 353 25.56 -9.82 38.88
CA GLN A 353 25.88 -9.25 40.21
C GLN A 353 25.31 -10.15 41.35
N PRO A 354 25.75 -9.99 42.61
CA PRO A 354 26.31 -11.13 43.33
C PRO A 354 25.42 -11.75 44.43
N ALA A 355 25.82 -12.95 44.84
CA ALA A 355 25.25 -13.65 45.99
C ALA A 355 25.47 -12.93 47.33
N GLN A 356 24.42 -12.92 48.17
CA GLN A 356 24.55 -12.76 49.62
C GLN A 356 24.16 -14.06 50.37
N ARG A 357 24.68 -14.18 51.59
CA ARG A 357 24.70 -15.41 52.40
C ARG A 357 23.44 -15.64 53.24
N ALA A 358 22.96 -16.88 53.20
CA ALA A 358 22.61 -17.74 54.34
C ALA A 358 21.77 -17.24 55.54
N SER A 359 20.56 -17.79 55.67
CA SER A 359 20.01 -18.39 56.91
C SER A 359 18.81 -19.29 56.52
N LYS A 360 18.84 -20.62 56.67
CA LYS A 360 18.57 -21.45 57.87
C LYS A 360 17.10 -21.51 58.32
N THR A 361 16.64 -22.73 58.64
CA THR A 361 15.31 -23.16 59.18
C THR A 361 14.13 -23.09 58.20
N GLY A 362 13.21 -24.09 58.11
CA GLY A 362 13.23 -25.42 58.73
C GLY A 362 12.12 -26.38 58.22
N SER A 363 12.51 -27.66 58.10
CA SER A 363 11.78 -28.90 58.47
C SER A 363 10.38 -29.27 57.91
N GLY A 364 10.30 -30.50 57.36
CA GLY A 364 9.07 -31.26 57.07
C GLY A 364 9.23 -32.13 55.80
N ALA A 365 9.85 -33.31 55.84
CA ALA A 365 9.22 -34.62 56.14
C ALA A 365 7.99 -34.90 55.24
N ARG A 366 7.81 -35.98 54.45
CA ARG A 366 8.43 -37.32 54.22
C ARG A 366 7.99 -37.76 52.77
N LYS A 367 8.39 -38.87 52.11
CA LYS A 367 9.13 -40.11 52.44
C LYS A 367 9.75 -40.75 51.15
N THR A 368 10.61 -41.76 51.35
CA THR A 368 10.95 -42.99 50.56
C THR A 368 10.05 -43.41 49.36
N ALA A 369 10.52 -44.14 48.33
CA ALA A 369 11.61 -45.14 48.30
C ALA A 369 12.19 -45.42 46.88
N ASP A 370 13.39 -46.03 46.83
CA ASP A 370 13.90 -47.09 45.91
C ASP A 370 13.65 -47.03 44.37
N ARG A 371 14.59 -47.44 43.50
CA ARG A 371 15.55 -48.56 43.62
C ARG A 371 16.68 -48.51 42.57
N SER A 372 17.86 -49.02 42.95
CA SER A 372 18.88 -49.75 42.14
C SER A 372 19.42 -49.22 40.78
N SER A 373 20.73 -48.92 40.78
CA SER A 373 21.71 -49.05 39.67
C SER A 373 21.92 -50.55 39.27
N PRO A 374 22.90 -51.00 38.41
CA PRO A 374 24.06 -50.29 37.81
C PRO A 374 24.51 -50.69 36.36
N GLY A 375 25.58 -50.05 35.89
CA GLY A 375 26.51 -50.57 34.85
C GLY A 375 26.48 -49.83 33.50
N GLY A 376 27.61 -49.49 32.86
CA GLY A 376 29.02 -49.61 33.26
C GLY A 376 29.99 -49.10 32.18
N CYS A 377 31.29 -49.04 32.52
CA CYS A 377 32.53 -49.18 31.69
C CYS A 377 32.57 -48.84 30.17
N ARG A 378 33.69 -48.41 29.55
CA ARG A 378 35.02 -47.84 29.93
C ARG A 378 35.82 -47.65 28.61
N ALA A 379 36.43 -46.48 28.38
CA ALA A 379 37.64 -46.22 27.55
C ALA A 379 37.82 -44.69 27.48
N ALA A 380 38.88 -44.00 27.96
CA ALA A 380 40.33 -44.17 27.82
C ALA A 380 40.78 -44.09 26.35
N SER A 381 41.72 -43.24 25.92
CA SER A 381 42.96 -42.84 26.61
C SER A 381 43.70 -41.65 25.94
N LYS A 382 44.28 -40.73 26.75
CA LYS A 382 45.52 -39.91 26.56
C LYS A 382 45.58 -38.91 25.37
N HIS A 383 45.65 -37.58 25.62
CA HIS A 383 46.82 -36.77 26.05
C HIS A 383 47.86 -36.46 24.95
N VAL A 384 48.14 -35.17 24.72
CA VAL A 384 49.46 -34.50 24.90
C VAL A 384 49.22 -32.98 25.07
N VAL A 385 50.06 -32.30 25.85
CA VAL A 385 50.02 -30.86 26.12
C VAL A 385 51.08 -30.13 25.28
N ALA A 386 50.73 -28.97 24.71
CA ALA A 386 51.71 -28.00 24.24
C ALA A 386 51.28 -26.56 24.62
N LYS A 387 52.12 -25.86 25.39
CA LYS A 387 51.98 -24.43 25.68
C LYS A 387 52.67 -23.62 24.58
N CYS A 388 52.00 -22.62 24.02
CA CYS A 388 52.66 -21.47 23.42
C CYS A 388 52.08 -20.17 23.98
N ARG A 389 52.96 -19.28 24.48
CA ARG A 389 52.61 -17.90 24.82
C ARG A 389 52.46 -17.11 23.53
N LEU A 390 51.42 -16.29 23.43
CA LEU A 390 51.37 -15.18 22.47
C LEU A 390 50.98 -13.89 23.21
N THR A 391 51.74 -12.83 22.91
CA THR A 391 51.70 -11.53 23.60
C THR A 391 50.56 -10.65 23.09
N LYS A 392 49.96 -9.88 24.00
CA LYS A 392 48.93 -8.89 23.68
C LYS A 392 49.47 -7.82 22.71
N ALA A 393 48.73 -7.57 21.64
CA ALA A 393 48.64 -6.27 20.99
C ALA A 393 47.16 -5.91 20.93
N GLY A 394 46.74 -4.88 21.65
CA GLY A 394 45.33 -4.48 21.74
C GLY A 394 44.96 -3.51 20.63
N VAL A 395 43.80 -3.73 20.00
CA VAL A 395 43.11 -2.75 19.16
C VAL A 395 41.70 -2.61 19.70
N SER A 396 41.37 -1.43 20.24
CA SER A 396 40.01 -1.10 20.65
C SER A 396 39.18 -0.74 19.42
N LEU A 397 38.09 -1.48 19.19
CA LEU A 397 37.00 -1.07 18.32
C LEU A 397 35.91 -0.42 19.19
N ALA A 398 35.79 0.90 19.10
CA ALA A 398 34.70 1.63 19.74
C ALA A 398 33.42 1.46 18.91
N VAL A 399 32.43 0.76 19.46
CA VAL A 399 31.08 0.68 18.88
C VAL A 399 30.34 1.98 19.20
N TRP A 400 29.99 2.74 18.17
CA TRP A 400 29.16 3.94 18.29
C TRP A 400 27.70 3.57 18.01
N SER A 401 26.84 3.71 19.02
CA SER A 401 25.38 3.53 18.90
C SER A 401 24.71 4.90 18.86
N PRO A 402 23.95 5.25 17.80
CA PRO A 402 23.28 6.54 17.71
C PRO A 402 21.86 6.50 18.30
N HIS A 403 21.74 6.80 19.60
CA HIS A 403 20.51 7.40 20.11
C HIS A 403 20.53 8.90 19.78
N VAL A 404 19.52 9.39 19.07
CA VAL A 404 19.29 10.83 18.85
C VAL A 404 17.83 11.15 19.17
N PRO A 405 17.54 11.94 20.22
CA PRO A 405 16.23 12.55 20.42
C PRO A 405 16.11 13.83 19.57
N PHE A 406 14.90 14.08 19.08
CA PHE A 406 14.57 15.23 18.23
C PHE A 406 14.18 16.44 19.09
N VAL A 407 14.79 17.61 18.86
CA VAL A 407 14.31 18.91 19.37
C VAL A 407 14.56 19.97 18.30
N GLU A 408 13.49 20.61 17.83
CA GLU A 408 13.55 21.71 16.86
C GLU A 408 13.69 23.06 17.57
N HIS A 409 14.56 23.94 17.05
CA HIS A 409 14.33 25.40 17.07
C HIS A 409 15.10 26.09 15.94
N LEU A 410 14.42 26.99 15.22
CA LEU A 410 14.94 27.87 14.17
C LEU A 410 15.80 29.01 14.77
N PRO A 411 16.71 29.62 13.99
CA PRO A 411 16.36 30.96 13.46
C PRO A 411 16.90 31.32 12.05
N SER A 412 16.02 31.98 11.29
CA SER A 412 16.18 33.20 10.48
C SER A 412 17.48 33.59 9.71
N CYS A 413 17.28 33.76 8.39
CA CYS A 413 17.68 34.92 7.55
C CYS A 413 19.13 35.11 7.04
N VAL A 414 19.21 35.98 6.02
CA VAL A 414 20.37 36.40 5.17
C VAL A 414 20.75 35.38 4.08
N GLY A 415 20.90 35.75 2.80
CA GLY A 415 20.65 37.04 2.15
C GLY A 415 20.95 36.95 0.64
N GLY A 416 20.10 37.54 -0.20
CA GLY A 416 20.22 37.41 -1.66
C GLY A 416 21.06 38.52 -2.31
N THR A 417 21.89 38.15 -3.30
CA THR A 417 22.44 39.10 -4.28
C THR A 417 22.62 38.46 -5.66
N ARG A 418 21.85 38.90 -6.67
CA ARG A 418 22.36 39.24 -8.01
C ARG A 418 21.34 40.08 -8.78
N LYS A 419 21.87 41.04 -9.55
CA LYS A 419 21.14 42.14 -10.21
C LYS A 419 20.59 41.76 -11.60
N PRO A 420 19.65 42.54 -12.15
CA PRO A 420 18.93 42.21 -13.38
C PRO A 420 19.74 42.49 -14.65
N GLN A 421 19.23 42.02 -15.78
CA GLN A 421 19.71 42.41 -17.11
C GLN A 421 18.52 42.73 -18.01
N ASP A 422 18.50 43.94 -18.56
CA ASP A 422 17.42 44.47 -19.39
C ASP A 422 17.23 43.70 -20.71
N ARG A 423 15.99 43.65 -21.20
CA ARG A 423 15.73 43.78 -22.65
C ARG A 423 14.33 44.30 -22.98
N SER A 424 14.38 45.45 -23.65
CA SER A 424 13.32 46.25 -24.27
C SER A 424 12.27 45.50 -25.10
N SER A 425 11.06 46.07 -25.12
CA SER A 425 10.01 45.87 -26.13
C SER A 425 10.49 46.14 -27.56
N PRO A 426 9.71 45.74 -28.58
CA PRO A 426 9.42 46.65 -29.68
C PRO A 426 7.92 46.86 -29.94
N LYS A 427 7.64 47.93 -30.69
CA LYS A 427 6.31 48.50 -30.93
C LYS A 427 5.57 47.87 -32.13
N THR A 428 4.26 48.06 -32.11
CA THR A 428 3.32 48.11 -33.23
C THR A 428 3.91 48.37 -34.63
N GLY A 429 3.47 47.58 -35.62
CA GLY A 429 3.59 47.89 -37.04
C GLY A 429 2.30 47.54 -37.79
N ARG A 430 1.64 48.55 -38.38
CA ARG A 430 0.55 48.36 -39.36
C ARG A 430 1.15 47.94 -40.70
N GLY A 431 0.48 47.02 -41.41
CA GLY A 431 0.78 46.71 -42.81
C GLY A 431 -0.47 46.22 -43.53
N ASN A 432 -1.01 47.04 -44.44
CA ASN A 432 -2.04 46.61 -45.39
C ASN A 432 -1.38 45.69 -46.45
N VAL A 433 -2.09 44.64 -46.88
CA VAL A 433 -1.83 43.99 -48.17
C VAL A 433 -3.17 43.78 -48.89
N GLN A 434 -3.15 44.03 -50.20
CA GLN A 434 -4.32 44.07 -51.07
C GLN A 434 -4.83 42.68 -51.47
N ILE A 435 -6.09 42.70 -51.91
CA ILE A 435 -6.77 41.68 -52.72
C ILE A 435 -6.02 41.52 -54.05
N ASP A 436 -5.94 40.29 -54.57
CA ASP A 436 -5.83 40.06 -56.01
C ASP A 436 -6.62 38.80 -56.44
N GLU A 437 -7.12 38.80 -57.66
CA GLU A 437 -8.03 37.77 -58.22
C GLU A 437 -7.26 36.67 -58.98
N GLY A 438 -7.89 35.50 -59.25
CA GLY A 438 -7.42 34.69 -60.39
C GLY A 438 -7.75 33.19 -60.50
N ALA A 439 -8.71 32.88 -61.37
CA ALA A 439 -8.64 31.78 -62.37
C ALA A 439 -8.78 30.27 -62.00
N ARG A 440 -10.03 29.76 -62.15
CA ARG A 440 -10.48 28.69 -63.09
C ARG A 440 -9.70 27.35 -63.25
N ARG A 441 -10.42 26.24 -63.02
CA ARG A 441 -10.68 25.06 -63.93
C ARG A 441 -11.65 24.09 -63.19
N LYS A 442 -12.93 23.90 -63.55
CA LYS A 442 -13.60 23.18 -64.68
C LYS A 442 -13.41 21.64 -64.76
N ALA A 443 -14.41 20.89 -64.26
CA ALA A 443 -15.00 19.63 -64.77
C ALA A 443 -16.34 19.42 -64.01
N ALA A 444 -17.53 19.48 -64.62
CA ALA A 444 -18.28 18.39 -65.31
C ALA A 444 -18.72 17.23 -64.36
N GLY A 445 -20.00 16.84 -64.23
CA GLY A 445 -21.27 17.36 -64.79
C GLY A 445 -22.50 16.48 -64.42
N HIS A 446 -23.68 16.77 -65.02
CA HIS A 446 -25.01 16.10 -64.90
C HIS A 446 -25.79 16.41 -63.59
N SER A 447 -26.94 17.11 -63.60
CA SER A 447 -28.28 16.88 -64.25
C SER A 447 -29.06 15.77 -63.52
N SER A 448 -30.15 16.04 -62.78
CA SER A 448 -31.49 16.52 -63.22
C SER A 448 -32.40 16.60 -61.95
N ALA A 449 -33.60 17.22 -61.86
CA ALA A 449 -34.44 18.05 -62.73
C ALA A 449 -35.31 19.04 -61.89
N PHE A 450 -35.78 20.13 -62.52
CA PHE A 450 -36.95 20.96 -62.12
C PHE A 450 -38.27 20.27 -62.56
N PRO A 451 -39.53 20.76 -62.29
CA PRO A 451 -39.99 22.12 -61.92
C PRO A 451 -40.99 22.17 -60.72
N GLY A 452 -41.57 23.31 -60.30
CA GLY A 452 -41.31 24.72 -60.61
C GLY A 452 -42.35 25.68 -59.99
N LEU A 453 -41.94 26.95 -59.89
CA LEU A 453 -42.69 28.19 -60.18
C LEU A 453 -44.00 28.55 -59.43
N THR A 454 -43.86 29.56 -58.54
CA THR A 454 -44.58 30.89 -58.48
C THR A 454 -46.12 30.91 -58.38
N SER A 455 -46.81 31.86 -57.73
CA SER A 455 -46.65 33.31 -57.45
C SER A 455 -47.71 33.65 -56.36
N LYS A 456 -47.64 34.61 -55.42
CA LYS A 456 -47.62 36.10 -55.47
C LYS A 456 -47.83 36.55 -53.99
N LYS A 457 -47.17 37.57 -53.42
CA LYS A 457 -47.68 38.96 -53.21
C LYS A 457 -49.17 39.05 -52.76
N THR A 458 -49.58 39.77 -51.70
CA THR A 458 -48.92 40.74 -50.79
C THR A 458 -49.79 41.02 -49.52
N ASP A 459 -49.23 41.76 -48.56
CA ASP A 459 -49.88 42.69 -47.58
C ASP A 459 -50.46 42.22 -46.22
N ALA A 460 -50.17 43.08 -45.22
CA ALA A 460 -50.92 43.48 -44.00
C ALA A 460 -51.25 42.48 -42.85
N GLN A 461 -50.50 42.64 -41.75
CA GLN A 461 -50.94 43.15 -40.43
C GLN A 461 -52.12 42.51 -39.64
N GLU A 462 -51.86 42.40 -38.32
CA GLU A 462 -52.76 42.21 -37.16
C GLU A 462 -53.22 40.80 -36.75
N ASP A 463 -53.03 40.57 -35.44
CA ASP A 463 -53.63 39.64 -34.47
C ASP A 463 -54.42 38.41 -34.97
N GLU A 464 -53.88 37.21 -34.66
CA GLU A 464 -54.51 36.26 -33.73
C GLU A 464 -53.58 35.06 -33.42
N GLN A 465 -53.72 34.46 -32.24
CA GLN A 465 -53.08 33.19 -31.90
C GLN A 465 -53.82 32.02 -32.57
N PRO A 466 -53.09 31.02 -33.09
CA PRO A 466 -53.64 29.66 -33.14
C PRO A 466 -52.72 28.58 -32.54
N ALA A 467 -53.37 27.75 -31.73
CA ALA A 467 -53.15 26.31 -31.52
C ALA A 467 -51.74 25.71 -31.74
N ALA A 468 -51.16 25.20 -30.65
CA ALA A 468 -50.06 24.24 -30.70
C ALA A 468 -50.52 22.88 -31.29
N PRO A 469 -49.67 22.17 -32.06
CA PRO A 469 -49.90 20.78 -32.41
C PRO A 469 -49.48 19.86 -31.25
N ASP A 470 -50.39 18.96 -30.84
CA ASP A 470 -50.14 17.95 -29.82
C ASP A 470 -48.94 17.05 -30.18
N CYS A 471 -47.89 17.11 -29.36
CA CYS A 471 -46.85 16.08 -29.32
C CYS A 471 -47.01 15.27 -28.04
N PHE A 472 -47.48 14.04 -28.17
CA PHE A 472 -47.54 13.05 -27.09
C PHE A 472 -46.13 12.70 -26.59
N ALA A 473 -45.61 13.49 -25.65
CA ALA A 473 -44.41 13.15 -24.91
C ALA A 473 -44.73 12.00 -23.93
N PRO A 474 -43.91 10.93 -23.86
CA PRO A 474 -44.11 9.88 -22.87
C PRO A 474 -43.88 10.46 -21.47
N ARG A 475 -44.89 10.35 -20.59
CA ARG A 475 -44.75 10.66 -19.15
C ARG A 475 -43.89 9.60 -18.43
N GLY A 476 -42.59 9.60 -18.74
CA GLY A 476 -41.59 8.85 -17.99
C GLY A 476 -41.20 9.59 -16.72
N GLY A 477 -41.54 9.04 -15.55
CA GLY A 477 -41.19 9.63 -14.25
C GLY A 477 -39.68 9.60 -14.01
N GLY A 478 -39.02 10.75 -14.21
CA GLY A 478 -37.58 10.94 -14.03
C GLY A 478 -37.24 12.42 -13.88
N GLY A 479 -37.80 13.06 -12.84
CA GLY A 479 -37.74 14.51 -12.63
C GLY A 479 -37.28 14.89 -11.22
N ALA A 480 -35.96 14.95 -11.03
CA ALA A 480 -35.28 15.66 -9.94
C ALA A 480 -33.86 15.99 -10.42
N MET A 481 -33.65 17.24 -10.83
CA MET A 481 -32.41 17.86 -11.34
C MET A 481 -32.57 19.35 -11.76
N PRO A 482 -33.78 19.93 -12.06
CA PRO A 482 -33.87 21.32 -12.53
C PRO A 482 -33.21 22.35 -11.60
N GLY A 483 -33.32 22.19 -10.28
CA GLY A 483 -32.68 23.07 -9.30
C GLY A 483 -31.16 23.02 -9.37
N VAL A 484 -30.57 21.83 -9.42
CA VAL A 484 -29.11 21.59 -9.49
C VAL A 484 -28.47 22.18 -10.75
N VAL A 485 -29.22 22.19 -11.86
CA VAL A 485 -28.76 22.78 -13.14
C VAL A 485 -28.84 24.30 -13.08
N SER A 486 -29.97 24.84 -12.61
CA SER A 486 -30.14 26.29 -12.43
C SER A 486 -29.11 26.88 -11.45
N ALA A 487 -28.82 26.18 -10.35
CA ALA A 487 -27.76 26.55 -9.41
C ALA A 487 -26.37 26.50 -10.05
N ALA A 488 -26.09 25.50 -10.89
CA ALA A 488 -24.84 25.38 -11.62
C ALA A 488 -24.66 26.47 -12.70
N GLU A 489 -25.72 26.84 -13.41
CA GLU A 489 -25.74 27.98 -14.34
C GLU A 489 -25.51 29.31 -13.60
N ALA A 490 -26.21 29.54 -12.48
CA ALA A 490 -26.04 30.73 -11.65
C ALA A 490 -24.63 30.82 -11.03
N PHE A 491 -24.04 29.70 -10.61
CA PHE A 491 -22.67 29.64 -10.12
C PHE A 491 -21.67 29.94 -11.25
N LEU A 492 -21.81 29.30 -12.42
CA LEU A 492 -20.93 29.56 -13.56
C LEU A 492 -21.02 31.02 -14.01
N GLN A 493 -22.22 31.60 -14.09
CA GLN A 493 -22.43 33.01 -14.41
C GLN A 493 -21.72 33.94 -13.41
N ALA A 494 -21.75 33.61 -12.12
CA ALA A 494 -21.05 34.37 -11.09
C ALA A 494 -19.52 34.28 -11.22
N LEU A 495 -18.97 33.12 -11.61
CA LEU A 495 -17.53 32.97 -11.87
C LEU A 495 -17.08 33.73 -13.12
N THR A 496 -17.88 33.67 -14.18
CA THR A 496 -17.63 34.40 -15.44
C THR A 496 -17.60 35.91 -15.22
N GLN A 497 -18.47 36.45 -14.37
CA GLN A 497 -18.47 37.88 -14.00
C GLN A 497 -17.19 38.31 -13.24
N GLY A 498 -16.55 37.40 -12.51
CA GLY A 498 -15.28 37.65 -11.82
C GLY A 498 -14.03 37.34 -12.65
N HIS A 499 -14.17 36.82 -13.88
CA HIS A 499 -13.07 36.26 -14.69
C HIS A 499 -12.23 35.21 -13.93
N HIS A 500 -12.90 34.35 -13.15
CA HIS A 500 -12.25 33.30 -12.37
C HIS A 500 -12.23 31.96 -13.10
N ASP A 501 -11.13 31.21 -12.89
CA ASP A 501 -10.95 29.80 -13.24
C ASP A 501 -11.15 29.39 -14.72
N GLY A 502 -11.30 30.35 -15.64
CA GLY A 502 -11.68 30.08 -17.03
C GLY A 502 -13.15 29.70 -17.21
N ALA A 503 -14.04 30.15 -16.32
CA ALA A 503 -15.47 29.86 -16.39
C ALA A 503 -16.11 30.26 -17.74
N GLU A 504 -15.58 31.29 -18.41
CA GLU A 504 -15.98 31.73 -19.75
C GLU A 504 -15.69 30.72 -20.87
N ASN A 505 -14.83 29.72 -20.62
CA ASN A 505 -14.43 28.69 -21.59
C ASN A 505 -15.42 27.52 -21.65
N VAL A 506 -16.36 27.45 -20.70
CA VAL A 506 -17.29 26.32 -20.57
C VAL A 506 -18.74 26.79 -20.46
N GLY A 507 -19.67 25.88 -20.72
CA GLY A 507 -21.09 26.02 -20.38
C GLY A 507 -21.57 24.81 -19.58
N VAL A 508 -22.66 24.97 -18.85
CA VAL A 508 -23.39 23.87 -18.20
C VAL A 508 -24.53 23.42 -19.12
N ASP A 509 -24.82 22.12 -19.17
CA ASP A 509 -26.02 21.60 -19.79
C ASP A 509 -26.47 20.26 -19.15
N VAL A 510 -27.68 19.81 -19.47
CA VAL A 510 -28.23 18.51 -19.09
C VAL A 510 -28.08 17.52 -20.24
N VAL A 511 -27.16 16.59 -20.08
CA VAL A 511 -26.90 15.53 -21.06
C VAL A 511 -27.54 14.21 -20.61
N ASN A 512 -27.83 13.34 -21.57
CA ASN A 512 -28.21 11.95 -21.31
C ASN A 512 -26.99 11.05 -21.49
N HIS A 513 -26.10 11.05 -20.50
CA HIS A 513 -24.84 10.31 -20.54
C HIS A 513 -25.09 8.85 -20.11
N ASN A 514 -24.83 7.88 -21.00
CA ASN A 514 -25.08 6.44 -20.80
C ASN A 514 -26.50 6.10 -20.29
N GLY A 515 -27.51 6.85 -20.77
CA GLY A 515 -28.89 6.69 -20.32
C GLY A 515 -29.13 7.13 -18.87
N ILE A 516 -28.27 7.99 -18.31
CA ILE A 516 -28.45 8.70 -17.05
C ILE A 516 -28.51 10.19 -17.39
N ARG A 517 -29.52 10.88 -16.87
CA ARG A 517 -29.65 12.33 -17.06
C ARG A 517 -28.79 13.05 -16.03
N SER A 518 -27.64 13.57 -16.45
CA SER A 518 -26.67 14.25 -15.58
C SER A 518 -26.43 15.69 -16.01
N ARG A 519 -25.95 16.51 -15.08
CA ARG A 519 -25.23 17.74 -15.43
C ARG A 519 -23.96 17.35 -16.20
N SER A 520 -23.57 18.15 -17.16
CA SER A 520 -22.21 18.09 -17.72
C SER A 520 -21.71 19.48 -18.07
N LEU A 521 -20.38 19.59 -18.15
CA LEU A 521 -19.74 20.73 -18.78
C LEU A 521 -19.62 20.51 -20.29
N ARG A 522 -19.77 21.59 -21.05
CA ARG A 522 -19.52 21.65 -22.48
C ARG A 522 -18.47 22.71 -22.79
N ALA A 523 -17.67 22.52 -23.82
CA ALA A 523 -16.80 23.55 -24.37
C ALA A 523 -17.64 24.74 -24.90
N ALA A 524 -17.36 25.98 -24.48
CA ALA A 524 -18.08 27.16 -24.97
C ALA A 524 -17.67 27.54 -26.41
N HIS A 525 -16.42 27.26 -26.77
CA HIS A 525 -15.84 27.48 -28.09
C HIS A 525 -14.95 26.30 -28.50
N ALA A 526 -14.23 26.41 -29.62
CA ALA A 526 -13.33 25.35 -30.09
C ALA A 526 -11.98 25.41 -29.37
N PHE A 527 -11.46 24.27 -28.91
CA PHE A 527 -10.15 24.16 -28.25
C PHE A 527 -9.19 23.28 -29.05
N GLY A 528 -7.92 23.66 -29.08
CA GLY A 528 -6.82 22.84 -29.54
C GLY A 528 -6.41 21.79 -28.51
N LYS A 529 -5.64 20.78 -28.96
CA LYS A 529 -5.07 19.79 -28.05
C LYS A 529 -4.00 20.44 -27.16
N GLY A 530 -4.15 20.28 -25.85
CA GLY A 530 -3.25 20.84 -24.84
C GLY A 530 -3.73 22.16 -24.24
N ASP A 531 -4.78 22.78 -24.80
CA ASP A 531 -5.35 24.00 -24.25
C ASP A 531 -5.94 23.75 -22.85
N VAL A 532 -5.81 24.73 -21.96
CA VAL A 532 -6.41 24.71 -20.62
C VAL A 532 -7.82 25.27 -20.73
N LEU A 533 -8.83 24.45 -20.44
CA LEU A 533 -10.22 24.88 -20.41
C LEU A 533 -10.54 25.56 -19.07
N LEU A 534 -10.16 24.90 -17.98
CA LEU A 534 -10.45 25.33 -16.61
C LEU A 534 -9.17 25.30 -15.77
N SER A 535 -9.08 26.21 -14.81
CA SER A 535 -7.96 26.33 -13.88
C SER A 535 -8.46 26.82 -12.52
N ASN A 536 -9.01 25.93 -11.70
CA ASN A 536 -9.44 26.27 -10.34
C ASN A 536 -8.25 26.74 -9.50
N ALA A 537 -8.27 28.00 -9.09
CA ALA A 537 -7.28 28.60 -8.20
C ALA A 537 -7.21 27.87 -6.84
N PRO A 538 -6.10 27.94 -6.08
CA PRO A 538 -5.94 27.22 -4.82
C PRO A 538 -7.04 27.50 -3.79
N GLU A 539 -7.53 28.75 -3.71
CA GLU A 539 -8.65 29.18 -2.86
C GLU A 539 -10.01 28.54 -3.24
N HIS A 540 -10.13 28.04 -4.46
CA HIS A 540 -11.30 27.35 -5.01
C HIS A 540 -11.20 25.82 -4.89
N VAL A 541 -10.18 25.31 -4.21
CA VAL A 541 -9.91 23.88 -3.97
C VAL A 541 -9.70 23.63 -2.48
N ILE A 542 -10.56 22.80 -1.85
CA ILE A 542 -10.32 22.35 -0.47
C ILE A 542 -9.57 21.02 -0.53
N ARG A 543 -8.36 20.96 0.03
CA ARG A 543 -7.65 19.70 0.24
C ARG A 543 -7.94 19.18 1.64
N ALA A 544 -8.04 17.87 1.81
CA ALA A 544 -8.19 17.28 3.15
C ALA A 544 -7.00 17.60 4.08
N ALA A 545 -5.84 17.90 3.49
CA ALA A 545 -4.65 18.39 4.20
C ALA A 545 -4.78 19.82 4.75
N ASP A 546 -5.75 20.63 4.29
CA ASP A 546 -6.04 21.96 4.83
C ASP A 546 -7.11 21.92 5.94
N VAL A 547 -7.78 20.76 6.13
CA VAL A 547 -8.86 20.58 7.11
C VAL A 547 -8.26 20.21 8.48
N HIS A 548 -8.39 21.13 9.44
CA HIS A 548 -7.80 21.02 10.77
C HIS A 548 -8.79 21.41 11.88
N GLY A 549 -8.61 20.82 13.06
CA GLY A 549 -9.43 21.06 14.26
C GLY A 549 -9.73 19.75 14.99
N ARG A 550 -9.83 19.80 16.32
CA ARG A 550 -10.07 18.62 17.17
C ARG A 550 -11.42 17.97 16.91
N ARG A 551 -12.39 18.73 16.39
CA ARG A 551 -13.68 18.18 15.94
C ARG A 551 -13.56 17.14 14.83
N PHE A 552 -12.41 17.07 14.13
CA PHE A 552 -12.13 16.06 13.11
C PHE A 552 -11.29 14.88 13.62
N ASP A 553 -10.91 14.84 14.91
CA ASP A 553 -10.07 13.76 15.48
C ASP A 553 -10.76 12.38 15.46
N GLY A 554 -12.10 12.34 15.33
CA GLY A 554 -12.87 11.11 15.15
C GLY A 554 -12.76 10.46 13.77
N CYS A 555 -12.14 11.14 12.79
CA CYS A 555 -12.04 10.64 11.42
C CYS A 555 -10.83 9.72 11.20
N GLN A 556 -11.11 8.50 10.72
CA GLN A 556 -10.10 7.48 10.41
C GLN A 556 -9.44 7.67 9.03
N ASP A 557 -10.03 8.47 8.15
CA ASP A 557 -9.50 8.78 6.82
C ASP A 557 -9.72 10.26 6.45
N ASP A 558 -8.97 10.72 5.44
CA ASP A 558 -9.03 12.10 4.96
C ASP A 558 -10.37 12.44 4.28
N ALA A 559 -11.06 11.42 3.74
CA ALA A 559 -12.38 11.58 3.15
C ALA A 559 -13.45 11.89 4.20
N CYS A 560 -13.33 11.37 5.42
CA CYS A 560 -14.18 11.71 6.56
C CYS A 560 -13.96 13.15 7.01
N LYS A 561 -12.70 13.60 7.10
CA LYS A 561 -12.39 14.99 7.49
C LYS A 561 -12.99 15.98 6.50
N LEU A 562 -12.74 15.76 5.21
CA LEU A 562 -13.28 16.59 4.13
C LEU A 562 -14.82 16.52 4.09
N ALA A 563 -15.42 15.36 4.36
CA ALA A 563 -16.87 15.18 4.42
C ALA A 563 -17.52 16.00 5.55
N LEU A 564 -16.96 15.94 6.77
CA LEU A 564 -17.46 16.72 7.90
C LEU A 564 -17.25 18.23 7.66
N TYR A 565 -16.13 18.65 7.09
CA TYR A 565 -15.89 20.06 6.75
C TYR A 565 -16.88 20.59 5.69
N ILE A 566 -17.21 19.79 4.68
CA ILE A 566 -18.21 20.14 3.66
C ILE A 566 -19.63 20.21 4.25
N ALA A 567 -19.98 19.29 5.15
CA ALA A 567 -21.24 19.32 5.88
C ALA A 567 -21.32 20.52 6.85
N GLU A 568 -20.25 20.82 7.58
CA GLU A 568 -20.10 22.00 8.46
C GLU A 568 -20.29 23.31 7.67
N THR A 569 -19.60 23.45 6.54
CA THR A 569 -19.69 24.64 5.67
C THR A 569 -21.11 24.84 5.14
N ARG A 570 -21.82 23.74 4.85
CA ARG A 570 -23.24 23.78 4.47
C ARG A 570 -24.15 24.17 5.65
N ALA A 571 -23.94 23.58 6.83
CA ALA A 571 -24.79 23.78 8.01
C ALA A 571 -24.61 25.15 8.68
N ALA A 572 -23.42 25.76 8.61
CA ALA A 572 -23.17 27.13 9.06
C ALA A 572 -24.03 28.17 8.29
N GLY A 573 -24.37 27.85 7.04
CA GLY A 573 -25.31 28.60 6.21
C GLY A 573 -24.76 29.94 5.68
N LEU A 574 -25.65 30.72 5.06
CA LEU A 574 -25.32 31.98 4.37
C LEU A 574 -24.97 33.16 5.29
N LYS A 575 -24.76 32.92 6.60
CA LYS A 575 -24.84 33.98 7.62
C LYS A 575 -23.59 34.85 7.77
N GLU A 576 -22.40 34.36 7.41
CA GLU A 576 -21.15 35.13 7.58
C GLU A 576 -20.42 35.51 6.29
N ALA A 577 -20.85 35.04 5.12
CA ALA A 577 -20.23 35.44 3.85
C ALA A 577 -21.19 35.37 2.64
N SER A 578 -22.04 36.39 2.46
CA SER A 578 -22.79 36.62 1.22
C SER A 578 -21.83 36.94 0.05
N GLY A 579 -21.20 35.90 -0.50
CA GLY A 579 -20.19 36.02 -1.54
C GLY A 579 -19.07 34.97 -1.54
N SER A 580 -19.01 34.02 -0.59
CA SER A 580 -17.97 32.98 -0.68
C SER A 580 -18.22 32.04 -1.87
N TYR A 581 -17.16 31.74 -2.63
CA TYR A 581 -17.17 30.79 -3.76
C TYR A 581 -17.84 29.46 -3.37
N TRP A 582 -17.43 28.94 -2.22
CA TRP A 582 -17.86 27.65 -1.70
C TRP A 582 -19.34 27.57 -1.37
N GLN A 583 -19.96 28.67 -0.94
CA GLN A 583 -21.39 28.70 -0.67
C GLN A 583 -22.22 28.42 -1.92
N LYS A 584 -21.96 29.16 -3.00
CA LYS A 584 -22.61 28.95 -4.29
C LYS A 584 -22.24 27.59 -4.88
N ALA A 585 -21.00 27.12 -4.69
CA ALA A 585 -20.59 25.79 -5.12
C ALA A 585 -21.37 24.67 -4.42
N LEU A 586 -21.65 24.80 -3.12
CA LEU A 586 -22.38 23.81 -2.33
C LEU A 586 -23.84 23.67 -2.79
N GLU A 587 -24.47 24.77 -3.24
CA GLU A 587 -25.80 24.77 -3.86
C GLU A 587 -25.85 23.99 -5.19
N THR A 588 -24.69 23.67 -5.79
CA THR A 588 -24.60 22.88 -7.04
C THR A 588 -24.41 21.37 -6.83
N PHE A 589 -24.22 20.90 -5.59
CA PHE A 589 -24.16 19.45 -5.33
C PHE A 589 -25.57 18.86 -5.22
N PRO A 590 -25.78 17.59 -5.62
CA PRO A 590 -27.07 16.93 -5.45
C PRO A 590 -27.49 16.83 -3.99
N GLU A 591 -28.79 16.81 -3.73
CA GLU A 591 -29.31 16.52 -2.39
C GLU A 591 -29.14 15.05 -2.02
N PHE A 592 -29.28 14.73 -0.73
CA PHE A 592 -29.20 13.34 -0.26
C PHE A 592 -30.21 12.43 -1.01
N SER A 593 -31.43 12.91 -1.21
CA SER A 593 -32.48 12.22 -1.98
C SER A 593 -32.14 12.04 -3.46
N ASP A 594 -31.29 12.90 -4.03
CA ASP A 594 -30.86 12.76 -5.43
C ASP A 594 -29.81 11.64 -5.55
N PHE A 595 -28.89 11.53 -4.60
CA PHE A 595 -27.96 10.38 -4.50
C PHE A 595 -28.71 9.06 -4.27
N GLU A 596 -29.77 9.08 -3.44
CA GLU A 596 -30.68 7.94 -3.32
C GLU A 596 -31.36 7.63 -4.66
N ALA A 597 -31.96 8.61 -5.34
CA ALA A 597 -32.68 8.41 -6.60
C ALA A 597 -31.78 7.93 -7.75
N LEU A 598 -30.50 8.34 -7.77
CA LEU A 598 -29.47 7.84 -8.69
C LEU A 598 -29.04 6.40 -8.36
N GLY A 599 -29.37 5.89 -7.17
CA GLY A 599 -28.99 4.55 -6.73
C GLY A 599 -27.52 4.44 -6.30
N VAL A 600 -26.92 5.52 -5.81
CA VAL A 600 -25.53 5.50 -5.29
C VAL A 600 -25.46 4.55 -4.09
N PRO A 601 -24.57 3.53 -4.09
CA PRO A 601 -24.60 2.49 -3.06
C PRO A 601 -24.46 3.00 -1.61
N LEU A 602 -23.64 4.03 -1.38
CA LEU A 602 -23.48 4.64 -0.05
C LEU A 602 -24.74 5.37 0.47
N ALA A 603 -25.68 5.75 -0.42
CA ALA A 603 -26.97 6.34 -0.07
C ALA A 603 -28.08 5.30 0.14
N ALA A 604 -27.90 4.05 -0.31
CA ALA A 604 -29.00 3.08 -0.43
C ALA A 604 -29.60 2.56 0.89
N SER A 605 -30.87 2.14 0.85
CA SER A 605 -31.54 1.51 1.99
C SER A 605 -30.84 0.20 2.42
N GLU A 606 -30.80 -0.11 3.72
CA GLU A 606 -30.23 -1.38 4.21
C GLU A 606 -30.92 -2.61 3.61
N LYS A 607 -32.20 -2.48 3.22
CA LYS A 607 -32.97 -3.50 2.49
C LYS A 607 -32.41 -3.74 1.08
N ALA A 608 -32.06 -2.67 0.35
CA ALA A 608 -31.40 -2.79 -0.95
C ALA A 608 -30.01 -3.40 -0.79
N LEU A 609 -29.24 -2.99 0.22
CA LEU A 609 -27.92 -3.57 0.53
C LEU A 609 -28.00 -5.06 0.90
N ALA A 610 -28.98 -5.48 1.71
CA ALA A 610 -29.21 -6.88 2.07
C ALA A 610 -29.69 -7.76 0.90
N THR A 611 -30.19 -7.15 -0.18
CA THR A 611 -30.48 -7.83 -1.44
C THR A 611 -29.22 -7.89 -2.31
N LEU A 612 -28.44 -6.80 -2.37
CA LEU A 612 -27.21 -6.72 -3.15
C LEU A 612 -26.09 -7.62 -2.59
N SER A 613 -26.02 -7.83 -1.27
CA SER A 613 -25.04 -8.74 -0.63
C SER A 613 -25.21 -10.21 -1.05
N GLN A 614 -26.37 -10.58 -1.61
CA GLN A 614 -26.64 -11.91 -2.14
C GLN A 614 -26.04 -12.12 -3.53
N VAL A 615 -25.43 -11.09 -4.13
CA VAL A 615 -24.80 -11.14 -5.45
C VAL A 615 -23.27 -11.21 -5.26
N PRO A 616 -22.60 -12.32 -5.64
CA PRO A 616 -21.17 -12.55 -5.40
C PRO A 616 -20.22 -11.38 -5.68
N GLU A 617 -20.41 -10.70 -6.81
CA GLU A 617 -19.57 -9.57 -7.26
C GLU A 617 -19.70 -8.33 -6.37
N PHE A 618 -20.78 -8.25 -5.58
CA PHE A 618 -21.05 -7.15 -4.64
C PHE A 618 -20.83 -7.53 -3.17
N GLN A 619 -20.37 -8.75 -2.87
CA GLN A 619 -20.17 -9.21 -1.49
C GLN A 619 -19.16 -8.36 -0.70
N THR A 620 -18.19 -7.75 -1.36
CA THR A 620 -17.22 -6.82 -0.75
C THR A 620 -17.76 -5.40 -0.58
N LEU A 621 -18.73 -4.99 -1.41
CA LEU A 621 -19.28 -3.64 -1.43
C LEU A 621 -20.16 -3.36 -0.21
N VAL A 622 -21.04 -4.29 0.16
CA VAL A 622 -21.98 -4.07 1.27
C VAL A 622 -21.27 -3.91 2.63
N PRO A 623 -20.28 -4.75 3.01
CA PRO A 623 -19.47 -4.52 4.21
C PRO A 623 -18.68 -3.21 4.18
N PHE A 624 -18.21 -2.77 3.00
CA PHE A 624 -17.54 -1.47 2.85
C PHE A 624 -18.50 -0.30 3.13
N ILE A 625 -19.71 -0.33 2.58
CA ILE A 625 -20.74 0.70 2.82
C ILE A 625 -21.14 0.73 4.29
N GLN A 626 -21.41 -0.42 4.90
CA GLN A 626 -21.78 -0.52 6.31
C GLN A 626 -20.63 -0.07 7.24
N LYS A 627 -19.38 -0.41 6.92
CA LYS A 627 -18.20 0.12 7.63
C LYS A 627 -18.11 1.64 7.52
N THR A 628 -18.28 2.19 6.31
CA THR A 628 -18.20 3.64 6.05
C THR A 628 -19.32 4.41 6.77
N ARG A 629 -20.54 3.85 6.82
CA ARG A 629 -21.64 4.41 7.63
C ARG A 629 -21.33 4.37 9.13
N GLY A 630 -20.80 3.26 9.64
CA GLY A 630 -20.43 3.12 11.05
C GLY A 630 -19.29 4.05 11.47
N THR A 631 -18.28 4.26 10.62
CA THR A 631 -17.19 5.22 10.91
C THR A 631 -17.70 6.66 10.84
N MET A 632 -18.53 7.02 9.86
CA MET A 632 -19.16 8.36 9.82
C MET A 632 -20.08 8.62 11.01
N LEU A 633 -20.84 7.63 11.48
CA LEU A 633 -21.69 7.73 12.68
C LEU A 633 -20.85 7.97 13.95
N SER A 634 -19.71 7.29 14.05
CA SER A 634 -18.77 7.49 15.17
C SER A 634 -18.07 8.86 15.09
N ALA A 635 -17.70 9.30 13.87
CA ALA A 635 -17.03 10.56 13.64
C ALA A 635 -17.93 11.78 13.91
N VAL A 636 -19.21 11.74 13.50
CA VAL A 636 -20.16 12.84 13.77
C VAL A 636 -20.48 12.99 15.27
N ASP A 637 -20.46 11.89 16.03
CA ASP A 637 -20.60 11.89 17.49
C ASP A 637 -19.36 12.48 18.20
N VAL A 638 -18.15 12.22 17.71
CA VAL A 638 -16.93 12.90 18.19
C VAL A 638 -16.94 14.39 17.83
N TYR A 639 -17.29 14.72 16.58
CA TYR A 639 -17.42 16.08 16.08
C TYR A 639 -18.40 16.90 16.94
N ASN A 640 -19.63 16.43 17.13
CA ASN A 640 -20.67 17.12 17.91
C ASN A 640 -20.35 17.28 19.41
N ARG A 641 -19.37 16.52 19.95
CA ARG A 641 -18.87 16.67 21.32
C ARG A 641 -17.64 17.57 21.46
N SER A 642 -17.11 18.09 20.36
CA SER A 642 -15.98 19.02 20.44
C SER A 642 -16.38 20.32 21.15
N ALA A 643 -15.41 20.92 21.85
CA ALA A 643 -15.57 22.22 22.48
C ALA A 643 -15.25 23.39 21.53
N GLU A 644 -14.86 23.11 20.28
CA GLU A 644 -14.67 24.12 19.24
C GLU A 644 -16.03 24.70 18.82
N PRO A 645 -16.14 26.00 18.49
CA PRO A 645 -17.39 26.58 18.01
C PRO A 645 -17.66 26.13 16.56
N HIS A 646 -18.70 25.32 16.36
CA HIS A 646 -19.16 24.87 15.05
C HIS A 646 -20.68 24.54 15.08
N PRO A 647 -21.37 24.50 13.94
CA PRO A 647 -22.72 23.93 13.88
C PRO A 647 -22.70 22.44 14.26
N ALA A 648 -23.73 21.98 14.96
CA ALA A 648 -23.97 20.57 15.17
C ALA A 648 -24.48 19.94 13.85
N LEU A 649 -24.02 18.73 13.54
CA LEU A 649 -24.37 18.00 12.32
C LEU A 649 -25.21 16.76 12.63
N SER A 650 -26.29 16.56 11.88
CA SER A 650 -26.98 15.28 11.83
C SER A 650 -26.15 14.21 11.12
N PHE A 651 -26.43 12.93 11.38
CA PHE A 651 -25.81 11.83 10.64
C PHE A 651 -26.12 11.91 9.12
N SER A 652 -27.30 12.37 8.75
CA SER A 652 -27.69 12.61 7.35
C SER A 652 -26.84 13.68 6.66
N GLU A 653 -26.54 14.79 7.33
CA GLU A 653 -25.67 15.85 6.78
C GLU A 653 -24.22 15.38 6.66
N ALA A 654 -23.71 14.68 7.68
CA ALA A 654 -22.37 14.08 7.63
C ALA A 654 -22.26 13.03 6.51
N LEU A 655 -23.26 12.17 6.34
CA LEU A 655 -23.30 11.16 5.27
C LEU A 655 -23.48 11.79 3.88
N TRP A 656 -24.24 12.89 3.76
CA TRP A 656 -24.28 13.71 2.55
C TRP A 656 -22.90 14.28 2.20
N GLY A 657 -22.18 14.84 3.18
CA GLY A 657 -20.80 15.30 3.00
C GLY A 657 -19.88 14.16 2.52
N ARG A 658 -20.06 12.94 3.02
CA ARG A 658 -19.29 11.78 2.57
C ARG A 658 -19.67 11.33 1.16
N LEU A 659 -20.95 11.40 0.80
CA LEU A 659 -21.40 11.17 -0.59
C LEU A 659 -20.75 12.16 -1.55
N VAL A 660 -20.79 13.47 -1.25
CA VAL A 660 -20.14 14.51 -2.06
C VAL A 660 -18.64 14.23 -2.24
N VAL A 661 -17.93 13.90 -1.15
CA VAL A 661 -16.49 13.60 -1.23
C VAL A 661 -16.20 12.32 -2.01
N GLU A 662 -16.92 11.23 -1.77
CA GLU A 662 -16.71 9.99 -2.53
C GLU A 662 -17.01 10.17 -4.02
N THR A 663 -18.03 10.95 -4.38
CA THR A 663 -18.47 11.09 -5.78
C THR A 663 -17.75 12.19 -6.56
N TYR A 664 -17.32 13.26 -5.91
CA TYR A 664 -16.77 14.46 -6.57
C TYR A 664 -15.32 14.81 -6.19
N ALA A 665 -14.73 14.21 -5.14
CA ALA A 665 -13.34 14.51 -4.79
C ALA A 665 -12.34 13.76 -5.67
N PHE A 666 -11.24 14.44 -5.96
CA PHE A 666 -10.09 13.97 -6.69
C PHE A 666 -9.03 13.42 -5.72
N ALA A 667 -8.39 12.31 -6.10
CA ALA A 667 -7.24 11.76 -5.38
C ALA A 667 -6.02 11.72 -6.31
N ASN A 668 -4.99 12.50 -5.97
CA ASN A 668 -3.74 12.57 -6.73
C ASN A 668 -2.54 12.53 -5.77
N THR A 669 -1.45 11.87 -6.14
CA THR A 669 -0.23 11.81 -5.32
C THR A 669 0.41 13.18 -5.04
N ALA A 670 0.18 14.18 -5.89
CA ALA A 670 0.70 15.54 -5.72
C ALA A 670 -0.15 16.42 -4.79
N CYS A 671 -1.47 16.22 -4.77
CA CYS A 671 -2.43 17.10 -4.06
C CYS A 671 -3.20 16.43 -2.91
N GLY A 672 -2.99 15.12 -2.70
CA GLY A 672 -3.80 14.32 -1.79
C GLY A 672 -5.26 14.21 -2.26
N LEU A 673 -6.16 14.00 -1.30
CA LEU A 673 -7.61 14.07 -1.52
C LEU A 673 -8.08 15.52 -1.48
N HIS A 674 -8.81 15.97 -2.51
CA HIS A 674 -9.24 17.35 -2.65
C HIS A 674 -10.53 17.50 -3.46
N LEU A 675 -11.29 18.55 -3.19
CA LEU A 675 -12.54 18.88 -3.89
C LEU A 675 -12.36 20.18 -4.68
N ALA A 676 -12.69 20.15 -5.97
CA ALA A 676 -12.63 21.28 -6.89
C ALA A 676 -13.97 21.36 -7.65
N PRO A 677 -14.93 22.20 -7.22
CA PRO A 677 -16.34 22.05 -7.62
C PRO A 677 -16.58 22.18 -9.11
N LEU A 678 -15.98 23.17 -9.78
CA LEU A 678 -16.17 23.35 -11.22
C LEU A 678 -15.54 22.19 -12.02
N ALA A 679 -14.32 21.78 -11.68
CA ALA A 679 -13.67 20.63 -12.31
C ALA A 679 -14.46 19.31 -12.10
N SER A 680 -15.13 19.13 -10.97
CA SER A 680 -15.89 17.91 -10.66
C SER A 680 -17.22 17.78 -11.42
N TRP A 681 -17.52 18.65 -12.39
CA TRP A 681 -18.70 18.58 -13.26
C TRP A 681 -18.43 17.93 -14.63
N VAL A 682 -17.17 17.64 -14.95
CA VAL A 682 -16.77 16.90 -16.15
C VAL A 682 -17.14 15.42 -15.95
N ASN A 683 -17.96 14.85 -16.84
CA ASN A 683 -18.50 13.49 -16.70
C ASN A 683 -17.45 12.39 -16.94
N HIS A 684 -17.78 11.15 -16.55
CA HIS A 684 -16.93 10.01 -16.82
C HIS A 684 -16.95 9.58 -18.30
N SER A 685 -15.80 9.24 -18.89
CA SER A 685 -15.73 8.40 -20.10
C SER A 685 -14.49 7.51 -20.11
N LEU A 686 -14.61 6.37 -20.81
CA LEU A 686 -13.50 5.48 -21.18
C LEU A 686 -12.69 6.02 -22.36
N GLN A 687 -13.26 6.97 -23.13
CA GLN A 687 -12.59 7.72 -24.18
C GLN A 687 -12.53 9.21 -23.77
N PRO A 688 -11.71 9.55 -22.76
CA PRO A 688 -11.66 10.91 -22.23
C PRO A 688 -11.16 11.89 -23.28
N ASN A 689 -11.83 13.04 -23.39
CA ASN A 689 -11.43 14.13 -24.27
C ASN A 689 -10.76 15.29 -23.50
N VAL A 690 -10.82 15.26 -22.16
CA VAL A 690 -10.04 16.13 -21.26
C VAL A 690 -9.29 15.33 -20.19
N SER A 691 -8.25 15.94 -19.62
CA SER A 691 -7.47 15.40 -18.51
C SER A 691 -7.38 16.39 -17.36
N TYR A 692 -7.40 15.87 -16.13
CA TYR A 692 -7.09 16.63 -14.92
C TYR A 692 -5.58 16.62 -14.65
N ASN A 693 -5.06 17.77 -14.24
CA ASN A 693 -3.77 17.90 -13.57
C ASN A 693 -3.96 18.73 -12.31
N CYS A 694 -3.22 18.41 -11.25
CA CYS A 694 -3.26 19.17 -10.00
C CYS A 694 -1.83 19.46 -9.55
N ASP A 695 -1.54 20.74 -9.27
CA ASP A 695 -0.27 21.19 -8.73
C ASP A 695 -0.50 22.25 -7.62
N VAL A 696 0.57 22.89 -7.14
CA VAL A 696 0.49 23.91 -6.07
C VAL A 696 -0.33 25.16 -6.43
N ARG A 697 -0.67 25.34 -7.72
CA ARG A 697 -1.51 26.42 -8.27
C ARG A 697 -2.97 26.00 -8.43
N GLY A 698 -3.34 24.78 -8.02
CA GLY A 698 -4.71 24.28 -8.03
C GLY A 698 -4.97 23.19 -9.06
N VAL A 699 -6.21 23.12 -9.57
CA VAL A 699 -6.68 22.03 -10.46
C VAL A 699 -6.94 22.57 -11.86
N THR A 700 -6.23 22.04 -12.86
CA THR A 700 -6.38 22.41 -14.27
C THR A 700 -7.03 21.28 -15.07
N VAL A 701 -8.00 21.62 -15.93
CA VAL A 701 -8.59 20.71 -16.93
C VAL A 701 -8.09 21.10 -18.31
N SER A 702 -7.44 20.17 -19.02
CA SER A 702 -6.85 20.41 -20.34
C SER A 702 -7.38 19.47 -21.41
N ALA A 703 -7.45 19.94 -22.65
CA ALA A 703 -7.94 19.17 -23.80
C ALA A 703 -6.93 18.08 -24.23
N LEU A 704 -7.35 16.82 -24.25
CA LEU A 704 -6.54 15.69 -24.76
C LEU A 704 -6.56 15.59 -26.29
N GLN A 705 -7.59 16.13 -26.92
CA GLN A 705 -7.83 16.18 -28.36
C GLN A 705 -8.55 17.49 -28.72
N PRO A 706 -8.59 17.90 -30.01
CA PRO A 706 -9.36 19.08 -30.41
C PRO A 706 -10.84 18.93 -30.04
N LEU A 707 -11.42 19.98 -29.45
CA LEU A 707 -12.81 20.01 -29.00
C LEU A 707 -13.60 20.97 -29.88
N ALA A 708 -14.77 20.53 -30.33
CA ALA A 708 -15.74 21.39 -31.03
C ALA A 708 -16.54 22.23 -30.01
N PRO A 709 -17.05 23.41 -30.40
CA PRO A 709 -18.02 24.14 -29.59
C PRO A 709 -19.20 23.24 -29.19
N HIS A 710 -19.66 23.39 -27.95
CA HIS A 710 -20.71 22.60 -27.31
C HIS A 710 -20.42 21.10 -27.16
N SER A 711 -19.21 20.61 -27.43
CA SER A 711 -18.84 19.22 -27.12
C SER A 711 -18.82 18.97 -25.60
N GLU A 712 -19.33 17.82 -25.17
CA GLU A 712 -19.32 17.42 -23.76
C GLU A 712 -17.89 17.19 -23.27
N LEU A 713 -17.53 17.72 -22.11
CA LEU A 713 -16.24 17.44 -21.46
C LEU A 713 -16.33 16.13 -20.68
N GLN A 714 -15.43 15.20 -20.99
CA GLN A 714 -15.42 13.84 -20.44
C GLN A 714 -14.01 13.41 -20.02
N ALA A 715 -13.89 12.81 -18.83
CA ALA A 715 -12.63 12.36 -18.23
C ALA A 715 -12.72 10.95 -17.64
N THR A 716 -11.58 10.29 -17.42
CA THR A 716 -11.57 8.96 -16.78
C THR A 716 -11.48 9.10 -15.25
N TYR A 717 -12.53 8.71 -14.52
CA TYR A 717 -12.60 8.85 -13.05
C TYR A 717 -11.66 7.88 -12.32
N ASN A 718 -11.58 6.64 -12.77
CA ASN A 718 -10.58 5.66 -12.32
C ASN A 718 -10.34 4.60 -13.41
N LYS A 719 -9.39 3.69 -13.16
CA LYS A 719 -9.06 2.56 -14.04
C LYS A 719 -9.54 1.21 -13.49
N LEU A 720 -10.47 1.22 -12.53
CA LEU A 720 -10.96 0.05 -11.80
C LEU A 720 -12.19 -0.60 -12.46
N GLY A 721 -12.76 0.06 -13.48
CA GLY A 721 -13.83 -0.46 -14.35
C GLY A 721 -15.26 -0.24 -13.82
N PRO A 722 -16.28 -0.64 -14.61
CA PRO A 722 -17.69 -0.33 -14.36
C PRO A 722 -18.20 -0.76 -12.98
N LEU A 723 -17.74 -1.90 -12.45
CA LEU A 723 -18.17 -2.35 -11.13
C LEU A 723 -17.67 -1.43 -10.01
N ALA A 724 -16.45 -0.91 -10.13
CA ALA A 724 -15.89 0.05 -9.18
C ALA A 724 -16.49 1.46 -9.37
N ASN A 725 -16.76 1.85 -10.62
CA ASN A 725 -17.44 3.11 -10.92
C ASN A 725 -18.91 3.11 -10.47
N PHE A 726 -19.62 1.99 -10.60
CA PHE A 726 -20.93 1.79 -10.00
C PHE A 726 -20.84 1.82 -8.46
N ALA A 727 -19.90 1.08 -7.88
CA ALA A 727 -19.70 1.00 -6.42
C ALA A 727 -19.46 2.38 -5.78
N LYS A 728 -18.66 3.25 -6.43
CA LYS A 728 -18.25 4.55 -5.90
C LYS A 728 -19.15 5.71 -6.34
N TYR A 729 -19.53 5.75 -7.62
CA TYR A 729 -20.21 6.89 -8.24
C TYR A 729 -21.68 6.63 -8.60
N GLY A 730 -22.16 5.38 -8.52
CA GLY A 730 -23.47 4.98 -9.09
C GLY A 730 -23.52 5.05 -10.62
N VAL A 731 -22.37 5.28 -11.28
CA VAL A 731 -22.28 5.39 -12.74
C VAL A 731 -22.33 4.01 -13.38
N ILE A 732 -23.03 3.91 -14.51
CA ILE A 732 -23.17 2.70 -15.31
C ILE A 732 -22.50 2.97 -16.66
N GLU A 733 -21.53 2.13 -17.01
CA GLU A 733 -20.77 2.18 -18.26
C GLU A 733 -21.29 1.16 -19.27
N ASP A 734 -20.92 1.35 -20.54
CA ASP A 734 -21.20 0.41 -21.61
C ASP A 734 -20.33 -0.86 -21.53
N ALA A 735 -20.82 -1.95 -22.13
CA ALA A 735 -20.29 -3.30 -21.95
C ALA A 735 -18.83 -3.54 -22.42
N GLY A 736 -18.22 -2.61 -23.16
CA GLY A 736 -17.00 -2.87 -23.93
C GLY A 736 -15.70 -3.09 -23.14
N SER A 737 -15.65 -2.84 -21.83
CA SER A 737 -14.36 -2.72 -21.10
C SER A 737 -14.08 -3.75 -20.00
N THR A 738 -14.99 -4.66 -19.64
CA THR A 738 -14.78 -5.55 -18.48
C THR A 738 -15.27 -6.97 -18.60
N LYS A 739 -14.69 -7.82 -17.74
CA LYS A 739 -15.19 -9.16 -17.40
C LYS A 739 -16.71 -9.10 -17.14
N PRO A 740 -17.51 -9.93 -17.83
CA PRO A 740 -18.96 -9.96 -17.61
C PRO A 740 -19.29 -10.44 -16.19
N LEU A 741 -20.47 -10.03 -15.71
CA LEU A 741 -21.04 -10.57 -14.46
C LEU A 741 -21.28 -12.08 -14.62
N SER A 742 -21.22 -12.84 -13.53
CA SER A 742 -21.53 -14.27 -13.59
C SER A 742 -23.00 -14.48 -13.99
N PRO A 743 -23.33 -15.55 -14.74
CA PRO A 743 -24.72 -15.84 -15.12
C PRO A 743 -25.66 -15.93 -13.91
N SER A 744 -25.16 -16.43 -12.77
CA SER A 744 -25.93 -16.51 -11.53
C SER A 744 -26.34 -15.15 -10.97
N SER A 745 -25.51 -14.12 -11.20
CA SER A 745 -25.72 -12.74 -10.76
C SER A 745 -26.58 -11.97 -11.74
N CYS A 746 -26.40 -12.19 -13.04
CA CYS A 746 -27.32 -11.75 -14.08
C CYS A 746 -28.75 -12.18 -13.75
N THR A 747 -28.96 -13.48 -13.50
CA THR A 747 -30.28 -14.02 -13.14
C THR A 747 -30.84 -13.38 -11.85
N ARG A 748 -30.03 -13.21 -10.78
CA ARG A 748 -30.50 -12.56 -9.54
C ARG A 748 -30.90 -11.09 -9.73
N LEU A 749 -30.11 -10.33 -10.48
CA LEU A 749 -30.35 -8.89 -10.71
C LEU A 749 -31.47 -8.62 -11.72
N GLN A 750 -31.72 -9.54 -12.65
CA GLN A 750 -32.83 -9.46 -13.61
C GLN A 750 -34.16 -9.96 -13.00
N LEU A 751 -34.14 -11.02 -12.17
CA LEU A 751 -35.35 -11.59 -11.57
C LEU A 751 -35.85 -10.84 -10.32
N SER A 752 -35.08 -9.91 -9.75
CA SER A 752 -35.50 -9.21 -8.52
C SER A 752 -36.69 -8.27 -8.80
N PRO A 753 -37.90 -8.55 -8.28
CA PRO A 753 -39.07 -7.68 -8.48
C PRO A 753 -38.97 -6.38 -7.66
N GLN A 754 -37.86 -6.15 -6.95
CA GLN A 754 -37.63 -4.99 -6.10
C GLN A 754 -37.13 -3.74 -6.87
N ALA A 755 -37.37 -3.63 -8.18
CA ALA A 755 -36.98 -2.48 -9.03
C ALA A 755 -37.56 -1.10 -8.58
N LYS A 756 -38.39 -1.09 -7.53
CA LYS A 756 -38.79 0.12 -6.82
C LYS A 756 -37.63 0.79 -6.07
N GLU A 757 -36.74 0.01 -5.44
CA GLU A 757 -35.54 0.55 -4.76
C GLU A 757 -34.55 1.09 -5.82
N PRO A 758 -34.09 2.36 -5.73
CA PRO A 758 -33.22 2.96 -6.74
C PRO A 758 -31.90 2.21 -6.97
N LEU A 759 -31.20 1.79 -5.91
CA LEU A 759 -29.95 1.01 -6.03
C LEU A 759 -30.17 -0.31 -6.81
N LEU A 760 -31.28 -1.01 -6.55
CA LEU A 760 -31.57 -2.26 -7.24
C LEU A 760 -31.96 -2.02 -8.70
N ARG A 761 -32.62 -0.89 -9.01
CA ARG A 761 -32.86 -0.46 -10.39
C ARG A 761 -31.56 -0.15 -11.13
N ALA A 762 -30.63 0.55 -10.49
CA ALA A 762 -29.32 0.86 -11.04
C ALA A 762 -28.48 -0.42 -11.25
N ALA A 763 -28.44 -1.33 -10.27
CA ALA A 763 -27.77 -2.63 -10.39
C ALA A 763 -28.39 -3.54 -11.46
N SER A 764 -29.72 -3.50 -11.63
CA SER A 764 -30.42 -4.22 -12.70
C SER A 764 -30.11 -3.64 -14.08
N LYS A 765 -30.01 -2.31 -14.22
CA LYS A 765 -29.54 -1.65 -15.45
C LYS A 765 -28.08 -2.02 -15.77
N LEU A 766 -27.18 -2.03 -14.78
CA LEU A 766 -25.80 -2.52 -14.94
C LEU A 766 -25.77 -3.96 -15.45
N ALA A 767 -26.58 -4.85 -14.87
CA ALA A 767 -26.73 -6.23 -15.35
C ALA A 767 -27.30 -6.31 -16.77
N SER A 768 -28.26 -5.46 -17.14
CA SER A 768 -28.83 -5.43 -18.48
C SER A 768 -27.81 -5.11 -19.59
N ILE A 769 -26.70 -4.46 -19.24
CA ILE A 769 -25.61 -4.12 -20.15
C ILE A 769 -24.54 -5.24 -20.13
N HIS A 770 -24.01 -5.60 -18.95
CA HIS A 770 -22.87 -6.52 -18.84
C HIS A 770 -23.22 -8.03 -18.91
N CYS A 771 -24.50 -8.39 -19.04
CA CYS A 771 -24.95 -9.78 -19.23
C CYS A 771 -25.30 -10.11 -20.69
N GLN A 772 -25.22 -9.15 -21.62
CA GLN A 772 -25.47 -9.41 -23.04
C GLN A 772 -24.31 -10.25 -23.62
N GLY A 773 -24.64 -11.40 -24.20
CA GLY A 773 -23.68 -12.45 -24.55
C GLY A 773 -23.98 -13.78 -23.84
N SER A 774 -24.63 -13.75 -22.66
CA SER A 774 -25.32 -14.90 -22.10
C SER A 774 -26.82 -14.84 -22.47
N ALA A 775 -27.12 -14.87 -23.77
CA ALA A 775 -28.43 -15.34 -24.18
C ALA A 775 -28.58 -16.77 -23.62
N PRO A 776 -29.70 -17.12 -22.98
CA PRO A 776 -29.91 -18.49 -22.56
C PRO A 776 -30.11 -19.32 -23.82
N ASP A 777 -29.01 -19.94 -24.30
CA ASP A 777 -29.09 -21.12 -25.18
C ASP A 777 -30.15 -22.02 -24.57
N SER A 778 -31.16 -22.32 -25.39
CA SER A 778 -32.48 -22.74 -24.93
C SER A 778 -32.38 -23.76 -23.81
N LEU A 779 -32.70 -23.31 -22.59
CA LEU A 779 -32.87 -24.17 -21.42
C LEU A 779 -34.04 -25.10 -21.74
N SER A 780 -33.71 -26.21 -22.39
CA SER A 780 -34.58 -27.34 -22.57
C SER A 780 -34.97 -27.79 -21.18
N LEU A 781 -36.22 -27.47 -20.81
CA LEU A 781 -36.84 -27.97 -19.60
C LEU A 781 -36.57 -29.48 -19.55
N PRO A 782 -35.90 -30.00 -18.51
CA PRO A 782 -35.70 -31.44 -18.40
C PRO A 782 -37.10 -32.08 -18.48
N PRO A 783 -37.27 -33.12 -19.33
CA PRO A 783 -38.59 -33.67 -19.61
C PRO A 783 -39.26 -34.08 -18.29
N ALA A 784 -40.54 -33.74 -18.17
CA ALA A 784 -41.31 -33.92 -16.94
C ALA A 784 -41.07 -35.31 -16.34
N ALA A 785 -40.62 -35.35 -15.09
CA ALA A 785 -40.23 -36.58 -14.42
C ALA A 785 -41.39 -37.59 -14.48
N GLN A 786 -41.12 -38.76 -15.08
CA GLN A 786 -42.09 -39.85 -15.13
C GLN A 786 -42.43 -40.29 -13.70
N PRO A 787 -43.69 -40.68 -13.42
CA PRO A 787 -44.09 -41.11 -12.09
C PRO A 787 -43.31 -42.36 -11.67
N LEU A 788 -42.71 -42.30 -10.48
CA LEU A 788 -41.98 -43.42 -9.87
C LEU A 788 -42.90 -44.65 -9.73
N PRO A 789 -42.44 -45.86 -10.13
CA PRO A 789 -43.21 -47.08 -9.92
C PRO A 789 -43.28 -47.42 -8.41
N ALA A 790 -44.45 -47.89 -7.97
CA ALA A 790 -44.70 -48.20 -6.57
C ALA A 790 -43.78 -49.32 -6.04
N LEU A 791 -43.03 -49.05 -4.97
CA LEU A 791 -42.29 -50.09 -4.25
C LEU A 791 -43.26 -51.03 -3.53
N LYS A 792 -43.12 -52.34 -3.78
CA LYS A 792 -43.72 -53.39 -2.95
C LYS A 792 -43.04 -53.45 -1.58
N PRO A 793 -43.79 -53.69 -0.49
CA PRO A 793 -43.19 -54.00 0.80
C PRO A 793 -42.63 -55.44 0.80
N THR A 794 -41.46 -55.62 1.39
CA THR A 794 -40.84 -56.95 1.65
C THR A 794 -40.68 -57.10 3.18
N PRO A 795 -40.97 -58.27 3.77
CA PRO A 795 -41.30 -58.35 5.19
C PRO A 795 -40.09 -58.35 6.12
N ALA A 796 -40.32 -57.93 7.37
CA ALA A 796 -39.34 -57.96 8.44
C ALA A 796 -39.04 -59.39 8.92
N ASN A 797 -37.81 -59.60 9.42
CA ASN A 797 -37.46 -60.71 10.31
C ASN A 797 -36.34 -60.28 11.30
N PRO A 798 -36.19 -60.98 12.44
CA PRO A 798 -35.66 -60.42 13.70
C PRO A 798 -34.13 -60.58 13.89
N PRO A 799 -33.53 -59.96 14.93
CA PRO A 799 -32.07 -59.88 15.06
C PRO A 799 -31.45 -61.15 15.67
N ALA A 800 -30.24 -61.47 15.21
CA ALA A 800 -29.32 -62.41 15.85
C ALA A 800 -28.03 -61.68 16.26
N ALA A 801 -27.44 -62.10 17.38
CA ALA A 801 -26.19 -61.57 17.92
C ALA A 801 -24.96 -62.30 17.33
N GLU A 802 -23.78 -62.07 17.92
CA GLU A 802 -22.45 -62.52 17.46
C GLU A 802 -21.97 -61.73 16.22
N GLY A 803 -20.86 -60.99 16.19
CA GLY A 803 -19.69 -60.97 17.07
C GLY A 803 -18.59 -61.85 16.50
N LEU A 804 -17.56 -61.26 15.86
CA LEU A 804 -16.22 -61.86 15.66
C LEU A 804 -15.23 -60.89 14.97
N GLN A 805 -14.00 -60.92 15.49
CA GLN A 805 -12.69 -60.79 14.84
C GLN A 805 -12.36 -59.66 13.85
N TRP A 806 -11.31 -58.92 14.23
CA TRP A 806 -10.42 -58.20 13.34
C TRP A 806 -9.63 -59.17 12.44
N GLY A 807 -9.75 -59.01 11.12
CA GLY A 807 -8.93 -59.69 10.12
C GLY A 807 -8.12 -58.69 9.30
N SER A 808 -6.84 -58.99 9.08
CA SER A 808 -5.82 -58.10 8.51
C SER A 808 -5.62 -58.26 7.00
N LEU A 809 -4.89 -57.30 6.39
CA LEU A 809 -4.25 -57.29 5.05
C LEU A 809 -5.10 -56.78 3.86
N PRO A 810 -4.48 -56.29 2.76
CA PRO A 810 -3.29 -55.42 2.73
C PRO A 810 -3.44 -54.23 1.76
N LEU A 811 -2.45 -53.32 1.79
CA LEU A 811 -2.29 -52.23 0.81
C LEU A 811 -2.04 -52.74 -0.61
N GLN A 812 -2.71 -52.14 -1.60
CA GLN A 812 -2.17 -51.96 -2.95
C GLN A 812 -2.42 -50.53 -3.45
N PRO A 813 -1.47 -49.93 -4.19
CA PRO A 813 -1.63 -48.58 -4.72
C PRO A 813 -2.34 -48.61 -6.08
N MET A 814 -3.26 -47.66 -6.31
CA MET A 814 -3.71 -47.33 -7.67
C MET A 814 -3.47 -45.86 -8.00
N THR A 815 -3.02 -45.67 -9.23
CA THR A 815 -2.61 -44.43 -9.87
C THR A 815 -3.79 -43.57 -10.33
N GLN A 816 -3.48 -42.28 -10.49
CA GLN A 816 -4.18 -41.25 -11.27
C GLN A 816 -5.24 -41.72 -12.29
N ILE A 817 -6.40 -41.03 -12.32
CA ILE A 817 -6.97 -40.35 -13.50
C ILE A 817 -8.17 -39.46 -13.04
N PRO A 818 -8.51 -38.34 -13.73
CA PRO A 818 -9.28 -37.25 -13.12
C PRO A 818 -10.74 -37.11 -13.59
N GLY A 819 -11.54 -36.44 -12.76
CA GLY A 819 -12.72 -35.65 -13.16
C GLY A 819 -14.07 -36.38 -13.23
N ILE A 820 -15.07 -35.88 -12.51
CA ILE A 820 -16.34 -35.37 -13.06
C ILE A 820 -17.21 -34.77 -11.94
N SER A 821 -17.97 -33.76 -12.35
CA SER A 821 -18.80 -32.83 -11.60
C SER A 821 -20.01 -33.42 -10.83
N ASN A 822 -20.46 -32.61 -9.87
CA ASN A 822 -21.85 -32.21 -9.62
C ASN A 822 -22.82 -32.97 -8.67
N LEU A 823 -23.55 -32.10 -7.94
CA LEU A 823 -24.97 -32.14 -7.55
C LEU A 823 -25.41 -32.67 -6.16
N LEU A 824 -26.45 -31.96 -5.67
CA LEU A 824 -27.31 -32.13 -4.48
C LEU A 824 -26.77 -31.46 -3.20
N TYR A 825 -27.45 -30.49 -2.57
CA TYR A 825 -28.90 -30.31 -2.39
C TYR A 825 -29.42 -28.87 -2.53
N GLY A 826 -30.72 -28.74 -2.85
CA GLY A 826 -31.46 -27.47 -2.86
C GLY A 826 -31.98 -27.01 -1.49
N PRO A 827 -32.61 -25.81 -1.40
CA PRO A 827 -32.85 -25.10 -0.14
C PRO A 827 -34.14 -25.52 0.58
N ARG A 828 -34.18 -25.31 1.90
CA ARG A 828 -35.43 -25.25 2.69
C ARG A 828 -35.75 -23.81 3.09
N THR A 829 -37.05 -23.51 3.07
CA THR A 829 -37.66 -22.25 3.47
C THR A 829 -37.58 -22.01 4.98
N TYR A 830 -37.52 -20.74 5.39
CA TYR A 830 -37.80 -20.33 6.77
C TYR A 830 -38.64 -19.05 6.81
N ILE A 831 -39.48 -18.97 7.84
CA ILE A 831 -40.51 -17.94 8.06
C ILE A 831 -39.90 -16.82 8.92
N PRO A 832 -40.12 -15.52 8.60
CA PRO A 832 -39.65 -14.42 9.43
C PRO A 832 -40.58 -14.19 10.63
N LEU A 833 -39.99 -13.98 11.82
CA LEU A 833 -40.64 -13.37 12.97
C LEU A 833 -40.26 -11.87 13.01
N SER A 834 -41.24 -11.02 13.32
CA SER A 834 -41.06 -9.58 13.54
C SER A 834 -40.34 -9.28 14.86
N PRO A 835 -39.80 -8.07 15.06
CA PRO A 835 -40.65 -7.09 15.75
C PRO A 835 -40.57 -5.63 15.23
N SER A 836 -41.73 -4.98 15.30
CA SER A 836 -41.97 -3.53 15.47
C SER A 836 -41.38 -3.01 16.79
N ALA A 837 -41.28 -1.71 17.09
CA ALA A 837 -41.32 -0.45 16.32
C ALA A 837 -40.81 0.65 17.28
N TRP A 838 -40.09 1.66 16.79
CA TRP A 838 -39.76 2.86 17.58
C TRP A 838 -39.81 4.09 16.68
N ASP A 839 -40.95 4.77 16.69
CA ASP A 839 -41.11 6.15 16.26
C ASP A 839 -42.28 6.75 17.05
N ALA A 840 -41.98 7.55 18.06
CA ALA A 840 -42.94 8.33 18.84
C ALA A 840 -42.22 9.44 19.61
N THR A 841 -42.26 10.65 19.07
CA THR A 841 -41.97 11.90 19.79
C THR A 841 -43.03 12.17 20.85
N LEU A 842 -42.65 12.82 21.96
CA LEU A 842 -43.44 13.85 22.70
C LEU A 842 -42.57 14.45 23.85
N PRO A 843 -42.86 15.67 24.35
CA PRO A 843 -41.94 16.45 25.19
C PRO A 843 -42.34 16.55 26.68
N MET A 844 -41.36 16.85 27.55
CA MET A 844 -41.55 17.47 28.89
C MET A 844 -40.34 18.40 29.14
N MET A 845 -40.53 19.71 29.34
CA MET A 845 -40.95 20.41 30.57
C MET A 845 -39.95 20.32 31.75
N PHE A 846 -39.41 21.49 32.13
CA PHE A 846 -38.68 21.74 33.37
C PHE A 846 -39.57 21.53 34.61
N PRO A 847 -38.96 21.27 35.78
CA PRO A 847 -38.93 22.37 36.77
C PRO A 847 -37.59 22.56 37.49
N THR A 848 -37.44 23.75 38.08
CA THR A 848 -36.34 24.22 38.92
C THR A 848 -36.42 23.73 40.37
N THR A 849 -35.29 23.47 41.05
CA THR A 849 -34.76 24.20 42.23
C THR A 849 -33.73 23.41 43.08
N ALA A 850 -32.74 24.13 43.64
CA ALA A 850 -31.97 23.93 44.89
C ALA A 850 -31.37 22.51 45.22
N HIS A 851 -30.08 22.34 45.53
CA HIS A 851 -29.31 23.00 46.60
C HIS A 851 -27.78 22.74 46.48
N MET A 852 -26.94 23.70 46.91
CA MET A 852 -25.52 23.48 47.26
C MET A 852 -25.37 22.77 48.62
N PRO A 853 -24.23 22.11 48.88
CA PRO A 853 -23.20 22.74 49.74
C PRO A 853 -21.75 22.62 49.22
N GLN A 854 -20.84 23.29 49.94
CA GLN A 854 -19.43 23.56 49.62
C GLN A 854 -18.44 22.50 50.16
N LEU A 855 -17.13 22.80 49.97
CA LEU A 855 -15.93 22.26 50.63
C LEU A 855 -15.29 21.04 49.92
N ASP A 856 -13.96 20.90 49.80
CA ASP A 856 -12.89 21.72 50.41
C ASP A 856 -11.60 21.84 49.55
N LEU A 857 -10.80 22.86 49.85
CA LEU A 857 -9.56 23.21 49.14
C LEU A 857 -8.33 22.75 49.95
N VAL A 858 -7.53 21.81 49.43
CA VAL A 858 -6.28 21.40 50.10
C VAL A 858 -5.05 21.91 49.33
N VAL A 859 -4.40 22.91 49.91
CA VAL A 859 -3.09 23.43 49.51
C VAL A 859 -2.00 22.75 50.34
N LEU A 860 -0.95 22.22 49.70
CA LEU A 860 0.31 21.89 50.36
C LEU A 860 1.50 22.42 49.54
N ALA A 861 2.17 23.44 50.08
CA ALA A 861 3.48 23.90 49.63
C ALA A 861 4.58 23.25 50.48
N GLY A 862 5.71 22.85 49.87
CA GLY A 862 6.66 21.90 50.49
C GLY A 862 8.16 22.26 50.49
N SER A 863 8.63 23.24 49.70
CA SER A 863 9.94 23.90 49.88
C SER A 863 11.21 23.01 49.60
N PRO A 864 12.48 23.50 49.69
CA PRO A 864 13.44 23.29 48.59
C PRO A 864 14.84 22.76 48.98
N TRP A 865 15.67 22.41 47.98
CA TRP A 865 17.13 22.31 48.13
C TRP A 865 17.90 23.05 47.02
N ARG A 866 18.83 23.91 47.45
CA ARG A 866 19.97 24.45 46.67
C ARG A 866 21.09 23.37 46.65
N SER A 867 22.21 23.41 45.95
CA SER A 867 22.87 24.37 45.03
C SER A 867 24.11 23.67 44.46
N ALA A 868 24.53 23.98 43.23
CA ALA A 868 25.94 23.97 42.84
C ALA A 868 26.16 24.87 41.62
N ALA A 869 27.00 25.90 41.77
CA ALA A 869 27.40 26.76 40.67
C ALA A 869 28.84 26.45 40.25
N SER A 870 29.17 26.67 38.98
CA SER A 870 30.50 27.15 38.62
C SER A 870 30.34 28.22 37.54
N ALA A 871 31.22 29.21 37.56
CA ALA A 871 31.06 30.43 36.77
C ALA A 871 32.35 30.74 35.99
N THR A 872 32.18 31.31 34.80
CA THR A 872 33.25 32.01 34.08
C THR A 872 32.68 33.17 33.26
N THR A 873 32.83 34.38 33.83
CA THR A 873 33.37 35.61 33.20
C THR A 873 33.59 35.64 31.67
N SER A 874 33.47 36.75 30.94
CA SER A 874 32.97 38.13 31.19
C SER A 874 33.26 38.98 29.95
N ARG A 875 32.40 39.97 29.62
CA ARG A 875 32.58 41.21 28.80
C ARG A 875 31.34 41.41 27.91
N SER A 876 30.40 42.30 28.23
CA SER A 876 30.46 43.77 28.27
C SER A 876 30.59 44.45 26.91
N ARG A 877 29.47 44.97 26.38
CA ARG A 877 29.37 46.36 25.90
C ARG A 877 27.90 46.78 25.71
N ASP A 878 27.69 48.08 25.82
CA ASP A 878 26.43 48.72 26.16
C ASP A 878 25.65 49.28 24.95
N ALA A 879 24.32 49.33 25.08
CA ALA A 879 23.35 50.29 24.51
C ALA A 879 21.94 49.62 24.56
N SER A 880 20.96 49.99 25.38
CA SER A 880 20.38 51.32 25.68
C SER A 880 19.73 52.00 24.46
N PHE A 881 18.45 51.71 24.18
CA PHE A 881 17.33 52.63 24.45
C PHE A 881 15.94 52.02 24.13
N LEU A 882 14.88 52.61 24.68
CA LEU A 882 13.49 52.15 24.59
C LEU A 882 12.79 52.56 23.28
N THR A 883 11.88 51.71 22.78
CA THR A 883 10.42 51.98 22.78
C THR A 883 9.64 50.69 22.61
#